data_AF-A0A3D5RU17-F1
#
_entry.id   AF-A0A3D5RU17-F1
#
_cell.length_a   1.000
_cell.length_b   1.000
_cell.length_c   1.000
_cell.angle_alpha   90.00
_cell.angle_beta   90.00
_cell.angle_gamma   90.00
#
_symmetry.space_group_name_H-M   'P 1'
#
loop_
_entity.id
_entity.type
_entity.pdbx_description
1 polymer ?
#
loop_
_entity_poly.entity_id
_entity_poly.type
_entity_poly.pdbx_seq_one_letter_code
_entity_poly.pdbx_strand_id
1 'polypeptide(L)'
;MSIRVAVRHYTKYSYDRHIELSPQVIRLRPAPHSRTLIKGYSLHIKPENHFINWQQDPFGNYMARIVFPEKVDHFEVDVEVIADMVVINPFDFFIEEYANKFPFAYDSSLKRQLQPYLEETENDSYLLDFLKRAKALITKDITTIDLLVAVNQLVYNELKYNIRLETGVQSCEETLKLGSGSCRDFSWLLVQVLRHMGLATRFASGYLIQLKADEKSLDGPSGAEEDFTDLHAWAEVYIPGAGWIGLDATSGLFAGEGHIPLACTPDPQSAAPISGFAEPCETKFEFENEVTRILEKPRVTKPYSDQQWEQIIAVGDQVDADLFANDVQLTMGGEPTFVGIDNNDAPEWNSSADGEHKRSLANTLFHKVKDKFGVGALMQYGQGKWYPGEPLPRWKLACYWRLDNQPIWNEPKWLADISKDYGIDHKAAEKFTNELAQELNIDSNLALPAYEDPFYFIWEESKIPTNVDPLKVDLKSPLERQKLAELLNDGLDIPVAYSIPIRWDTDCSSWQSCQWQFRRNHLFLIPGNSPAGLRLPLESIQDVEKEPKEFERDRFAEEEVLASGETIYNDQTQSGDNNTSAEIFKTCLVIEVRQGKLFVFFPPVMLLEHYLGLVTAVEHVASRLGIPVLIEGYDPPSDNRLQKFMITPDPGVIEVNIHPSTTWRELLNNYETLYTCARESRLTTEKFNLDGRHTGTGGGNHVTLGGLKPADSPLLRRPDVLKSFITYWQHHPSLSYLFSSQFIGPTSQAPRVDEGRDEMLYELEIAFQQIPDLSEDQVPYWLVDRIFRNLLVDITGNTHRAEFCIDKLYSPDSSSGRLGILEFRGFDMPPHFRMSMVQMLLIRGLLSWFWKKPYNHKLVRWGTSLHDRFLLPHYCYKDLNEVVNDLQSAGYAFDMSWFDPFFSFRFPFLGELQVDDIHIELKMAIEPWHVLGEEISNSGTARFVDSSLERLQVKVTGLTDSRYYLLCNGIRIALKNTGVQGEYVAGIRYRAWQPPSALHPTIEVDTPLTIDLYDTWTKKSVAACKYHVAHPGGRSYDTFPVNSFEAEARRISRFFDFGHSINFVEPKVVENQSVGRFVTKENLVTEFNVVEEPVHPEYPHTMDLRRFKRAK
;
A
#
# COMPACT_ATOMS: atom_id res chain seq x y z
N MET A 1 -11.85 -5.07 10.82
CA MET A 1 -12.48 -3.91 11.50
C MET A 1 -13.90 -3.82 10.97
N SER A 2 -14.91 -4.23 11.73
CA SER A 2 -16.28 -4.24 11.21
C SER A 2 -16.94 -2.87 11.24
N ILE A 3 -17.73 -2.59 10.20
CA ILE A 3 -18.76 -1.54 10.24
C ILE A 3 -19.98 -2.17 10.93
N ARG A 4 -20.52 -1.52 11.96
CA ARG A 4 -21.79 -1.95 12.55
C ARG A 4 -22.93 -1.20 11.90
N VAL A 5 -23.92 -1.93 11.40
CA VAL A 5 -25.09 -1.38 10.74
C VAL A 5 -26.35 -1.74 11.50
N ALA A 6 -27.34 -0.84 11.47
CA ALA A 6 -28.73 -1.14 11.77
C ALA A 6 -29.48 -1.22 10.45
N VAL A 7 -30.19 -2.33 10.25
CA VAL A 7 -31.17 -2.50 9.18
C VAL A 7 -32.55 -2.37 9.80
N ARG A 8 -33.38 -1.48 9.27
CA ARG A 8 -34.79 -1.38 9.61
C ARG A 8 -35.62 -1.85 8.42
N HIS A 9 -36.48 -2.83 8.67
CA HIS A 9 -37.47 -3.32 7.72
C HIS A 9 -38.85 -2.99 8.25
N TYR A 10 -39.56 -2.12 7.55
CA TYR A 10 -40.90 -1.70 7.90
C TYR A 10 -41.87 -2.08 6.78
N THR A 11 -42.94 -2.76 7.15
CA THR A 11 -44.04 -3.11 6.26
C THR A 11 -45.37 -2.80 6.94
N LYS A 12 -46.27 -2.12 6.22
CA LYS A 12 -47.63 -1.83 6.67
C LYS A 12 -48.66 -2.18 5.61
N TYR A 13 -49.63 -2.98 6.03
CA TYR A 13 -50.86 -3.23 5.29
C TYR A 13 -51.97 -2.43 5.96
N SER A 14 -52.62 -1.53 5.22
CA SER A 14 -53.83 -0.83 5.70
C SER A 14 -55.03 -1.32 4.91
N TYR A 15 -56.08 -1.73 5.61
CA TYR A 15 -57.28 -2.30 5.02
C TYR A 15 -58.39 -1.25 4.98
N ASP A 16 -59.24 -1.29 3.95
CA ASP A 16 -60.40 -0.40 3.81
C ASP A 16 -61.47 -0.58 4.91
N ARG A 17 -61.40 -1.70 5.64
CA ARG A 17 -62.29 -2.06 6.75
C ARG A 17 -61.60 -2.99 7.74
N HIS A 18 -62.24 -3.23 8.87
CA HIS A 18 -61.79 -4.26 9.82
C HIS A 18 -62.02 -5.65 9.23
N ILE A 19 -60.94 -6.43 9.10
CA ILE A 19 -60.94 -7.77 8.49
C ILE A 19 -60.45 -8.84 9.47
N GLU A 20 -60.83 -10.08 9.21
CA GLU A 20 -60.20 -11.23 9.86
C GLU A 20 -58.88 -11.59 9.16
N LEU A 21 -57.81 -11.72 9.94
CA LEU A 21 -56.53 -12.25 9.48
C LEU A 21 -56.38 -13.69 9.95
N SER A 22 -56.03 -14.59 9.03
CA SER A 22 -55.55 -15.90 9.44
C SER A 22 -54.23 -15.75 10.22
N PRO A 23 -53.74 -16.81 10.87
CA PRO A 23 -52.39 -16.80 11.42
C PRO A 23 -51.38 -16.34 10.38
N GLN A 24 -50.64 -15.27 10.70
CA GLN A 24 -49.58 -14.72 9.87
C GLN A 24 -48.25 -15.34 10.32
N VAL A 25 -47.36 -15.60 9.37
CA VAL A 25 -46.03 -16.16 9.63
C VAL A 25 -45.00 -15.17 9.12
N ILE A 26 -44.13 -14.71 10.02
CA ILE A 26 -43.05 -13.74 9.73
C ILE A 26 -41.71 -14.47 9.83
N ARG A 27 -40.91 -14.38 8.77
CA ARG A 27 -39.56 -14.98 8.63
C ARG A 27 -38.49 -13.92 8.44
N LEU A 28 -38.58 -12.84 9.21
CA LEU A 28 -37.66 -11.68 9.12
C LEU A 28 -36.53 -11.72 10.15
N ARG A 29 -36.39 -12.83 10.89
CA ARG A 29 -35.29 -13.02 11.86
C ARG A 29 -34.13 -13.72 11.16
N PRO A 30 -32.89 -13.18 11.23
CA PRO A 30 -31.72 -13.85 10.66
C PRO A 30 -31.56 -15.29 11.09
N ALA A 31 -31.22 -16.14 10.11
CA ALA A 31 -31.05 -17.56 10.29
C ALA A 31 -29.85 -17.84 11.23
N PRO A 32 -29.90 -18.91 12.04
CA PRO A 32 -28.84 -19.21 13.00
C PRO A 32 -27.48 -19.55 12.36
N HIS A 33 -27.48 -19.86 11.06
CA HIS A 33 -26.29 -20.17 10.27
C HIS A 33 -25.77 -18.98 9.45
N SER A 34 -26.27 -17.76 9.69
CA SER A 34 -25.71 -16.54 9.12
C SER A 34 -24.22 -16.43 9.44
N ARG A 35 -23.39 -16.19 8.41
CA ARG A 35 -21.95 -15.93 8.60
C ARG A 35 -21.70 -14.53 9.15
N THR A 36 -22.58 -13.58 8.83
CA THR A 36 -22.56 -12.22 9.37
C THR A 36 -23.09 -12.24 10.80
N LEU A 37 -22.31 -11.68 11.73
CA LEU A 37 -22.59 -11.73 13.16
C LEU A 37 -23.72 -10.75 13.53
N ILE A 38 -24.83 -11.30 14.00
CA ILE A 38 -26.01 -10.54 14.42
C ILE A 38 -25.90 -10.20 15.91
N LYS A 39 -25.85 -8.91 16.24
CA LYS A 39 -25.73 -8.39 17.62
C LYS A 39 -27.08 -8.08 18.27
N GLY A 40 -28.08 -7.75 17.46
CA GLY A 40 -29.41 -7.37 17.94
C GLY A 40 -30.49 -7.72 16.92
N TYR A 41 -31.68 -8.04 17.44
CA TYR A 41 -32.88 -8.27 16.66
C TYR A 41 -34.09 -7.81 17.47
N SER A 42 -34.95 -6.99 16.86
CA SER A 42 -36.21 -6.53 17.43
C SER A 42 -37.34 -6.77 16.44
N LEU A 43 -38.51 -7.17 16.94
CA LEU A 43 -39.74 -7.35 16.17
C LEU A 43 -40.88 -6.63 16.89
N HIS A 44 -41.42 -5.61 16.24
CA HIS A 44 -42.60 -4.88 16.69
C HIS A 44 -43.75 -5.11 15.72
N ILE A 45 -44.92 -5.42 16.27
CA ILE A 45 -46.12 -5.74 15.50
C ILE A 45 -47.28 -4.89 16.00
N LYS A 46 -48.05 -4.33 15.08
CA LYS A 46 -49.37 -3.74 15.40
C LYS A 46 -50.48 -4.38 14.58
N PRO A 47 -51.72 -4.46 15.14
CA PRO A 47 -52.15 -3.99 16.47
C PRO A 47 -51.52 -4.72 17.67
N GLU A 48 -51.40 -4.06 18.82
CA GLU A 48 -50.75 -4.60 20.03
C GLU A 48 -51.46 -5.83 20.61
N ASN A 49 -52.77 -5.96 20.39
CA ASN A 49 -53.56 -7.11 20.83
C ASN A 49 -53.38 -8.29 19.86
N HIS A 50 -52.29 -9.04 20.03
CA HIS A 50 -52.01 -10.25 19.26
C HIS A 50 -51.30 -11.32 20.10
N PHE A 51 -51.33 -12.56 19.63
CA PHE A 51 -50.50 -13.65 20.17
C PHE A 51 -49.33 -13.92 19.24
N ILE A 52 -48.12 -13.97 19.80
CA ILE A 52 -46.90 -14.37 19.10
C ILE A 52 -46.43 -15.74 19.60
N ASN A 53 -46.14 -16.65 18.67
CA ASN A 53 -45.50 -17.93 18.95
C ASN A 53 -44.25 -18.11 18.07
N TRP A 54 -43.08 -18.22 18.69
CA TRP A 54 -41.82 -18.47 17.99
C TRP A 54 -41.62 -19.97 17.73
N GLN A 55 -41.31 -20.30 16.48
CA GLN A 55 -41.15 -21.68 16.01
C GLN A 55 -39.93 -21.79 15.08
N GLN A 56 -39.52 -23.03 14.83
CA GLN A 56 -38.63 -23.37 13.72
C GLN A 56 -39.38 -24.21 12.70
N ASP A 57 -39.13 -23.93 11.42
CA ASP A 57 -39.63 -24.77 10.33
C ASP A 57 -38.79 -26.07 10.21
N PRO A 58 -39.21 -27.06 9.38
CA PRO A 58 -38.45 -28.30 9.17
C PRO A 58 -37.04 -28.10 8.61
N PHE A 59 -36.70 -26.91 8.12
CA PHE A 59 -35.41 -26.55 7.54
C PHE A 59 -34.54 -25.75 8.53
N GLY A 60 -35.03 -25.50 9.74
CA GLY A 60 -34.32 -24.80 10.81
C GLY A 60 -34.41 -23.27 10.76
N ASN A 61 -35.29 -22.70 9.91
CA ASN A 61 -35.50 -21.25 9.84
C ASN A 61 -36.37 -20.78 11.00
N TYR A 62 -36.06 -19.60 11.55
CA TYR A 62 -36.91 -18.97 12.57
C TYR A 62 -38.18 -18.42 11.95
N MET A 63 -39.33 -18.70 12.58
CA MET A 63 -40.59 -18.06 12.21
C MET A 63 -41.36 -17.57 13.43
N ALA A 64 -41.93 -16.38 13.35
CA ALA A 64 -42.91 -15.87 14.30
C ALA A 64 -44.32 -16.07 13.74
N ARG A 65 -45.14 -16.86 14.43
CA ARG A 65 -46.54 -17.08 14.08
C ARG A 65 -47.42 -16.14 14.89
N ILE A 66 -48.08 -15.21 14.21
CA ILE A 66 -48.90 -14.15 14.79
C ILE A 66 -50.37 -14.47 14.60
N VAL A 67 -51.17 -14.36 15.67
CA VAL A 67 -52.62 -14.56 15.63
C VAL A 67 -53.31 -13.36 16.25
N PHE A 68 -54.21 -12.74 15.50
CA PHE A 68 -55.05 -11.66 15.98
C PHE A 68 -56.38 -12.24 16.50
N PRO A 69 -56.77 -11.97 17.75
CA PRO A 69 -58.04 -12.44 18.31
C PRO A 69 -59.26 -11.67 17.78
N GLU A 70 -59.03 -10.44 17.30
CA GLU A 70 -60.06 -9.51 16.84
C GLU A 70 -59.80 -9.11 15.38
N LYS A 71 -60.83 -8.57 14.71
CA LYS A 71 -60.67 -8.01 13.39
C LYS A 71 -59.78 -6.76 13.44
N VAL A 72 -58.93 -6.58 12.44
CA VAL A 72 -57.95 -5.47 12.38
C VAL A 72 -58.16 -4.63 11.12
N ASP A 73 -57.88 -3.34 11.20
CA ASP A 73 -57.89 -2.40 10.07
C ASP A 73 -56.49 -2.11 9.50
N HIS A 74 -55.44 -2.59 10.17
CA HIS A 74 -54.08 -2.57 9.66
C HIS A 74 -53.27 -3.75 10.21
N PHE A 75 -52.12 -4.02 9.58
CA PHE A 75 -51.09 -4.93 10.05
C PHE A 75 -49.73 -4.29 9.79
N GLU A 76 -49.00 -3.94 10.86
CA GLU A 76 -47.66 -3.36 10.80
C GLU A 76 -46.63 -4.37 11.31
N VAL A 77 -45.52 -4.49 10.60
CA VAL A 77 -44.32 -5.25 10.99
C VAL A 77 -43.13 -4.32 10.88
N ASP A 78 -42.49 -4.03 12.02
CA ASP A 78 -41.28 -3.21 12.12
C ASP A 78 -40.17 -4.06 12.75
N VAL A 79 -39.13 -4.33 11.97
CA VAL A 79 -38.01 -5.19 12.34
C VAL A 79 -36.73 -4.38 12.31
N GLU A 80 -35.93 -4.50 13.36
CA GLU A 80 -34.58 -3.94 13.41
C GLU A 80 -33.56 -5.06 13.59
N VAL A 81 -32.49 -5.05 12.79
CA VAL A 81 -31.36 -5.98 12.87
C VAL A 81 -30.07 -5.18 13.01
N ILE A 82 -29.29 -5.50 14.03
CA ILE A 82 -27.94 -4.94 14.20
C ILE A 82 -26.92 -6.01 13.78
N ALA A 83 -26.12 -5.71 12.75
CA ALA A 83 -25.15 -6.63 12.18
C ALA A 83 -23.75 -6.02 12.14
N ASP A 84 -22.73 -6.86 12.36
CA ASP A 84 -21.32 -6.50 12.14
C ASP A 84 -20.90 -6.92 10.72
N MET A 85 -20.69 -5.94 9.85
CA MET A 85 -20.22 -6.13 8.47
C MET A 85 -18.72 -6.42 8.49
N VAL A 86 -18.40 -7.71 8.53
CA VAL A 86 -17.04 -8.25 8.48
C VAL A 86 -16.87 -8.88 7.10
N VAL A 87 -15.79 -8.54 6.39
CA VAL A 87 -15.52 -9.09 5.06
C VAL A 87 -15.44 -10.61 5.11
N ILE A 88 -16.19 -11.26 4.23
CA ILE A 88 -16.24 -12.70 4.14
C ILE A 88 -15.67 -13.14 2.79
N ASN A 89 -14.63 -13.98 2.80
CA ASN A 89 -14.19 -14.65 1.58
C ASN A 89 -15.24 -15.72 1.21
N PRO A 90 -15.94 -15.58 0.06
CA PRO A 90 -16.96 -16.53 -0.34
C PRO A 90 -16.38 -17.87 -0.80
N PHE A 91 -15.07 -17.98 -1.03
CA PHE A 91 -14.35 -19.20 -1.43
C PHE A 91 -13.63 -19.90 -0.26
N ASP A 92 -13.85 -19.45 0.98
CA ASP A 92 -13.17 -19.98 2.14
C ASP A 92 -13.79 -21.28 2.69
N PHE A 93 -13.64 -22.36 1.92
CA PHE A 93 -14.11 -23.70 2.26
C PHE A 93 -13.27 -24.77 1.56
N PHE A 94 -13.28 -26.01 2.06
CA PHE A 94 -12.62 -27.15 1.42
C PHE A 94 -13.63 -28.02 0.70
N ILE A 95 -13.26 -28.66 -0.40
CA ILE A 95 -14.11 -29.59 -1.14
C ILE A 95 -13.52 -30.99 -0.99
N GLU A 96 -14.38 -31.98 -0.81
CA GLU A 96 -13.98 -33.39 -0.85
C GLU A 96 -13.34 -33.74 -2.19
N GLU A 97 -12.28 -34.55 -2.19
CA GLU A 97 -11.50 -34.85 -3.41
C GLU A 97 -12.38 -35.38 -4.56
N TYR A 98 -13.37 -36.22 -4.26
CA TYR A 98 -14.29 -36.79 -5.25
C TYR A 98 -15.28 -35.77 -5.85
N ALA A 99 -15.49 -34.63 -5.20
CA ALA A 99 -16.39 -33.57 -5.64
C ALA A 99 -15.66 -32.34 -6.19
N ASN A 100 -14.33 -32.35 -6.24
CA ASN A 100 -13.52 -31.23 -6.71
C ASN A 100 -13.70 -30.96 -8.22
N LYS A 101 -13.95 -32.00 -9.02
CA LYS A 101 -14.27 -31.90 -10.45
C LYS A 101 -15.72 -32.30 -10.73
N PHE A 102 -16.33 -31.66 -11.71
CA PHE A 102 -17.68 -31.98 -12.15
C PHE A 102 -17.67 -32.82 -13.43
N PRO A 103 -18.54 -33.84 -13.59
CA PRO A 103 -19.59 -34.27 -12.66
C PRO A 103 -19.08 -35.18 -11.53
N PHE A 104 -19.73 -35.07 -10.37
CA PHE A 104 -19.55 -36.01 -9.24
C PHE A 104 -20.90 -36.59 -8.80
N ALA A 105 -20.86 -37.62 -7.96
CA ALA A 105 -22.05 -38.20 -7.35
C ALA A 105 -21.98 -38.05 -5.82
N TYR A 106 -23.07 -37.60 -5.21
CA TYR A 106 -23.21 -37.61 -3.74
C TYR A 106 -23.18 -39.04 -3.21
N ASP A 107 -22.58 -39.22 -2.02
CA ASP A 107 -22.75 -40.46 -1.25
C ASP A 107 -24.23 -40.79 -1.06
N SER A 108 -24.58 -42.07 -1.09
CA SER A 108 -25.97 -42.54 -1.05
C SER A 108 -26.74 -42.09 0.20
N SER A 109 -26.07 -42.00 1.36
CA SER A 109 -26.69 -41.58 2.61
C SER A 109 -26.93 -40.07 2.62
N LEU A 110 -25.95 -39.29 2.16
CA LEU A 110 -26.03 -37.84 2.01
C LEU A 110 -27.09 -37.45 0.97
N LYS A 111 -27.12 -38.13 -0.18
CA LYS A 111 -28.12 -37.91 -1.24
C LYS A 111 -29.54 -38.07 -0.71
N ARG A 112 -29.78 -39.06 0.15
CA ARG A 112 -31.10 -39.27 0.79
C ARG A 112 -31.50 -38.08 1.68
N GLN A 113 -30.54 -37.51 2.42
CA GLN A 113 -30.79 -36.33 3.26
C GLN A 113 -31.03 -35.08 2.43
N LEU A 114 -30.39 -34.98 1.26
CA LEU A 114 -30.50 -33.84 0.33
C LEU A 114 -31.69 -33.94 -0.64
N GLN A 115 -32.50 -35.01 -0.59
CA GLN A 115 -33.53 -35.31 -1.59
C GLN A 115 -34.49 -34.14 -1.88
N PRO A 116 -35.01 -33.38 -0.90
CA PRO A 116 -35.88 -32.23 -1.18
C PRO A 116 -35.22 -31.15 -2.03
N TYR A 117 -33.90 -31.02 -1.96
CA TYR A 117 -33.12 -30.01 -2.67
C TYR A 117 -32.66 -30.47 -4.05
N LEU A 118 -32.96 -31.71 -4.44
CA LEU A 118 -32.66 -32.30 -5.75
C LEU A 118 -33.91 -32.39 -6.64
N GLU A 119 -35.08 -31.98 -6.15
CA GLU A 119 -36.34 -32.13 -6.86
C GLU A 119 -36.46 -31.12 -8.02
N GLU A 120 -36.48 -31.66 -9.24
CA GLU A 120 -36.76 -30.95 -10.49
C GLU A 120 -38.29 -30.72 -10.60
N THR A 121 -38.74 -29.50 -10.33
CA THR A 121 -40.17 -29.18 -10.32
C THR A 121 -40.65 -28.55 -11.62
N GLU A 122 -39.73 -28.06 -12.46
CA GLU A 122 -40.01 -27.45 -13.76
C GLU A 122 -39.16 -28.09 -14.86
N ASN A 123 -39.70 -28.27 -16.08
CA ASN A 123 -39.03 -28.98 -17.18
C ASN A 123 -39.50 -28.53 -18.58
N ASP A 124 -39.84 -27.25 -18.74
CA ASP A 124 -40.34 -26.69 -20.00
C ASP A 124 -39.25 -26.59 -21.09
N SER A 125 -39.66 -26.30 -22.34
CA SER A 125 -38.74 -26.25 -23.48
C SER A 125 -37.71 -25.14 -23.42
N TYR A 126 -38.01 -23.98 -22.81
CA TYR A 126 -37.06 -22.88 -22.68
C TYR A 126 -36.00 -23.22 -21.64
N LEU A 127 -36.40 -23.79 -20.49
CA LEU A 127 -35.47 -24.28 -19.49
C LEU A 127 -34.56 -25.38 -20.05
N LEU A 128 -35.12 -26.34 -20.80
CA LEU A 128 -34.33 -27.40 -21.45
C LEU A 128 -33.33 -26.85 -22.47
N ASP A 129 -33.64 -25.74 -23.15
CA ASP A 129 -32.70 -25.10 -24.09
C ASP A 129 -31.60 -24.32 -23.36
N PHE A 130 -31.94 -23.60 -22.29
CA PHE A 130 -30.97 -22.98 -21.38
C PHE A 130 -30.02 -24.04 -20.79
N LEU A 131 -30.56 -25.19 -20.36
CA LEU A 131 -29.79 -26.31 -19.83
C LEU A 131 -28.77 -26.89 -20.82
N LYS A 132 -29.04 -26.87 -22.14
CA LYS A 132 -28.03 -27.29 -23.13
C LYS A 132 -26.82 -26.36 -23.10
N ARG A 133 -27.04 -25.06 -22.97
CA ARG A 133 -25.97 -24.06 -22.89
C ARG A 133 -25.22 -24.16 -21.57
N ALA A 134 -25.92 -24.30 -20.45
CA ALA A 134 -25.30 -24.54 -19.14
C ALA A 134 -24.46 -25.83 -19.13
N LYS A 135 -24.97 -26.93 -19.70
CA LYS A 135 -24.24 -28.20 -19.83
C LYS A 135 -23.07 -28.12 -20.82
N ALA A 136 -23.09 -27.20 -21.78
CA ALA A 136 -21.97 -26.97 -22.69
C ALA A 136 -20.75 -26.31 -22.01
N LEU A 137 -20.93 -25.71 -20.84
CA LEU A 137 -19.83 -25.19 -20.02
C LEU A 137 -18.98 -26.30 -19.38
N ILE A 138 -19.48 -27.54 -19.34
CA ILE A 138 -18.78 -28.66 -18.73
C ILE A 138 -17.62 -29.08 -19.67
N THR A 139 -16.39 -28.79 -19.26
CA THR A 139 -15.18 -29.26 -19.92
C THR A 139 -14.57 -30.45 -19.18
N LYS A 140 -13.64 -31.17 -19.81
CA LYS A 140 -13.06 -32.42 -19.28
C LYS A 140 -12.41 -32.25 -17.89
N ASP A 141 -11.91 -31.05 -17.58
CA ASP A 141 -11.12 -30.78 -16.38
C ASP A 141 -11.67 -29.61 -15.54
N ILE A 142 -12.93 -29.20 -15.77
CA ILE A 142 -13.53 -28.11 -15.02
C ILE A 142 -13.65 -28.46 -13.53
N THR A 143 -13.23 -27.54 -12.67
CA THR A 143 -13.49 -27.68 -11.23
C THR A 143 -14.96 -27.40 -10.97
N THR A 144 -15.51 -28.00 -9.91
CA THR A 144 -16.90 -27.78 -9.53
C THR A 144 -17.18 -26.29 -9.26
N ILE A 145 -16.23 -25.56 -8.67
CA ILE A 145 -16.38 -24.12 -8.40
C ILE A 145 -16.35 -23.29 -9.68
N ASP A 146 -15.43 -23.56 -10.61
CA ASP A 146 -15.39 -22.83 -11.88
C ASP A 146 -16.70 -23.02 -12.68
N LEU A 147 -17.29 -24.23 -12.61
CA LEU A 147 -18.59 -24.49 -13.19
C LEU A 147 -19.70 -23.67 -12.53
N LEU A 148 -19.73 -23.59 -11.19
CA LEU A 148 -20.71 -22.77 -10.47
C LEU A 148 -20.59 -21.29 -10.84
N VAL A 149 -19.37 -20.76 -10.91
CA VAL A 149 -19.10 -19.39 -11.36
C VAL A 149 -19.63 -19.19 -12.78
N ALA A 150 -19.28 -20.08 -13.70
CA ALA A 150 -19.68 -19.96 -15.10
C ALA A 150 -21.21 -20.05 -15.29
N VAL A 151 -21.90 -20.94 -14.58
CA VAL A 151 -23.37 -21.07 -14.65
C VAL A 151 -24.06 -19.85 -14.03
N ASN A 152 -23.54 -19.32 -12.91
CA ASN A 152 -24.08 -18.11 -12.28
C ASN A 152 -23.94 -16.89 -13.21
N GLN A 153 -22.77 -16.72 -13.82
CA GLN A 153 -22.52 -15.67 -14.81
C GLN A 153 -23.37 -15.84 -16.08
N LEU A 154 -23.67 -17.08 -16.49
CA LEU A 154 -24.55 -17.34 -17.63
C LEU A 154 -25.96 -16.78 -17.36
N VAL A 155 -26.54 -17.03 -16.18
CA VAL A 155 -27.85 -16.48 -15.81
C VAL A 155 -27.81 -14.94 -15.78
N TYR A 156 -26.78 -14.37 -15.14
CA TYR A 156 -26.59 -12.92 -15.04
C TYR A 156 -26.50 -12.24 -16.42
N ASN A 157 -25.71 -12.79 -17.34
CA ASN A 157 -25.47 -12.18 -18.64
C ASN A 157 -26.67 -12.30 -19.62
N GLU A 158 -27.55 -13.27 -19.41
CA GLU A 158 -28.68 -13.52 -20.32
C GLU A 158 -29.97 -12.78 -19.95
N LEU A 159 -30.11 -12.39 -18.69
CA LEU A 159 -31.34 -11.81 -18.17
C LEU A 159 -31.15 -10.34 -17.76
N LYS A 160 -32.18 -9.53 -17.99
CA LYS A 160 -32.22 -8.14 -17.52
C LYS A 160 -32.94 -8.04 -16.18
N TYR A 161 -32.25 -7.53 -15.16
CA TYR A 161 -32.85 -7.32 -13.85
C TYR A 161 -33.92 -6.21 -13.88
N ASN A 162 -35.08 -6.47 -13.27
CA ASN A 162 -36.11 -5.46 -13.01
C ASN A 162 -36.81 -5.66 -11.66
N ILE A 163 -37.26 -4.57 -11.06
CA ILE A 163 -38.03 -4.60 -9.80
C ILE A 163 -39.49 -4.93 -10.12
N ARG A 164 -40.08 -5.87 -9.37
CA ARG A 164 -41.43 -6.37 -9.59
C ARG A 164 -42.26 -6.32 -8.31
N LEU A 165 -43.46 -5.76 -8.43
CA LEU A 165 -44.43 -5.69 -7.33
C LEU A 165 -45.47 -6.81 -7.36
N GLU A 166 -45.53 -7.61 -8.44
CA GLU A 166 -46.48 -8.73 -8.48
C GLU A 166 -46.14 -9.78 -7.42
N THR A 167 -47.15 -10.48 -6.92
CA THR A 167 -46.97 -11.53 -5.91
C THR A 167 -46.42 -12.82 -6.53
N GLY A 168 -45.57 -13.53 -5.79
CA GLY A 168 -45.03 -14.84 -6.19
C GLY A 168 -43.78 -14.76 -7.08
N VAL A 169 -43.25 -15.92 -7.46
CA VAL A 169 -42.05 -16.06 -8.32
C VAL A 169 -42.50 -16.45 -9.72
N GLN A 170 -41.90 -15.88 -10.76
CA GLN A 170 -42.09 -16.32 -12.16
C GLN A 170 -41.64 -17.77 -12.33
N SER A 171 -42.29 -18.50 -13.23
CA SER A 171 -41.74 -19.78 -13.66
C SER A 171 -40.42 -19.59 -14.43
N CYS A 172 -39.61 -20.64 -14.54
CA CYS A 172 -38.42 -20.65 -15.37
C CYS A 172 -38.76 -20.33 -16.83
N GLU A 173 -39.87 -20.88 -17.34
CA GLU A 173 -40.38 -20.60 -18.69
C GLU A 173 -40.64 -19.10 -18.89
N GLU A 174 -41.38 -18.48 -17.96
CA GLU A 174 -41.71 -17.05 -18.02
C GLU A 174 -40.46 -16.18 -17.98
N THR A 175 -39.56 -16.46 -17.03
CA THR A 175 -38.31 -15.72 -16.83
C THR A 175 -37.45 -15.74 -18.10
N LEU A 176 -37.25 -16.93 -18.69
CA LEU A 176 -36.45 -17.10 -19.90
C LEU A 176 -37.11 -16.52 -21.14
N LYS A 177 -38.44 -16.62 -21.25
CA LYS A 177 -39.20 -16.08 -22.38
C LYS A 177 -39.24 -14.54 -22.38
N LEU A 178 -39.35 -13.93 -21.20
CA LEU A 178 -39.30 -12.48 -21.03
C LEU A 178 -37.87 -11.93 -21.14
N GLY A 179 -36.85 -12.76 -20.84
CA GLY A 179 -35.46 -12.33 -20.75
C GLY A 179 -35.23 -11.30 -19.64
N SER A 180 -36.12 -11.24 -18.65
CA SER A 180 -36.07 -10.31 -17.53
C SER A 180 -36.84 -10.84 -16.33
N GLY A 181 -36.47 -10.36 -15.14
CA GLY A 181 -37.06 -10.80 -13.87
C GLY A 181 -36.43 -10.10 -12.66
N SER A 182 -37.03 -10.35 -11.50
CA SER A 182 -36.56 -9.87 -10.19
C SER A 182 -35.59 -10.87 -9.54
N CYS A 183 -35.00 -10.52 -8.39
CA CYS A 183 -34.02 -11.36 -7.69
C CYS A 183 -34.55 -12.76 -7.35
N ARG A 184 -35.82 -12.86 -6.96
CA ARG A 184 -36.51 -14.14 -6.71
C ARG A 184 -36.66 -15.00 -7.97
N ASP A 185 -36.87 -14.38 -9.13
CA ASP A 185 -37.07 -15.09 -10.40
C ASP A 185 -35.73 -15.66 -10.90
N PHE A 186 -34.67 -14.84 -10.83
CA PHE A 186 -33.30 -15.24 -11.16
C PHE A 186 -32.81 -16.38 -10.27
N SER A 187 -33.05 -16.26 -8.96
CA SER A 187 -32.66 -17.26 -7.98
C SER A 187 -33.37 -18.59 -8.21
N TRP A 188 -34.68 -18.56 -8.47
CA TRP A 188 -35.43 -19.78 -8.72
C TRP A 188 -35.01 -20.48 -10.02
N LEU A 189 -34.75 -19.72 -11.09
CA LEU A 189 -34.17 -20.25 -12.31
C LEU A 189 -32.83 -20.94 -12.02
N LEU A 190 -31.93 -20.29 -11.28
CA LEU A 190 -30.64 -20.88 -10.93
C LEU A 190 -30.80 -22.16 -10.08
N VAL A 191 -31.73 -22.18 -9.13
CA VAL A 191 -32.06 -23.38 -8.35
C VAL A 191 -32.46 -24.53 -9.26
N GLN A 192 -33.41 -24.33 -10.17
CA GLN A 192 -33.85 -25.38 -11.10
C GLN A 192 -32.73 -25.83 -12.04
N VAL A 193 -31.94 -24.90 -12.58
CA VAL A 193 -30.80 -25.22 -13.46
C VAL A 193 -29.81 -26.13 -12.76
N LEU A 194 -29.40 -25.81 -11.53
CA LEU A 194 -28.44 -26.62 -10.77
C LEU A 194 -29.02 -27.98 -10.36
N ARG A 195 -30.32 -28.07 -10.04
CA ARG A 195 -31.01 -29.34 -9.78
C ARG A 195 -31.01 -30.26 -10.98
N HIS A 196 -31.29 -29.73 -12.18
CA HIS A 196 -31.20 -30.46 -13.47
C HIS A 196 -29.77 -30.88 -13.85
N MET A 197 -28.77 -30.30 -13.18
CA MET A 197 -27.36 -30.71 -13.27
C MET A 197 -26.98 -31.73 -12.18
N GLY A 198 -27.94 -32.13 -11.33
CA GLY A 198 -27.76 -33.12 -10.28
C GLY A 198 -27.16 -32.54 -8.98
N LEU A 199 -27.17 -31.22 -8.81
CA LEU A 199 -26.64 -30.54 -7.62
C LEU A 199 -27.77 -30.13 -6.68
N ALA A 200 -27.65 -30.51 -5.40
CA ALA A 200 -28.63 -30.19 -4.37
C ALA A 200 -28.63 -28.68 -4.09
N THR A 201 -29.74 -28.00 -4.39
CA THR A 201 -29.81 -26.54 -4.37
C THR A 201 -31.08 -26.05 -3.67
N ARG A 202 -30.96 -25.04 -2.80
CA ARG A 202 -32.06 -24.42 -2.04
C ARG A 202 -32.22 -22.94 -2.41
N PHE A 203 -33.43 -22.43 -2.23
CA PHE A 203 -33.78 -21.03 -2.39
C PHE A 203 -33.55 -20.30 -1.06
N ALA A 204 -32.75 -19.25 -1.07
CA ALA A 204 -32.46 -18.42 0.10
C ALA A 204 -33.13 -17.04 -0.06
N SER A 205 -33.76 -16.58 1.02
CA SER A 205 -34.42 -15.29 1.13
C SER A 205 -33.87 -14.56 2.34
N GLY A 206 -33.47 -13.31 2.18
CA GLY A 206 -32.99 -12.52 3.30
C GLY A 206 -32.68 -11.07 3.00
N TYR A 207 -31.86 -10.43 3.84
CA TYR A 207 -31.41 -9.06 3.58
C TYR A 207 -30.17 -9.07 2.68
N LEU A 208 -30.14 -8.17 1.70
CA LEU A 208 -28.91 -7.75 1.04
C LEU A 208 -28.55 -6.37 1.56
N ILE A 209 -27.35 -6.23 2.11
CA ILE A 209 -26.77 -4.95 2.52
C ILE A 209 -25.62 -4.66 1.57
N GLN A 210 -25.67 -3.51 0.90
CA GLN A 210 -24.56 -3.00 0.10
C GLN A 210 -24.18 -1.61 0.62
N LEU A 211 -22.97 -1.52 1.13
CA LEU A 211 -22.41 -0.26 1.61
C LEU A 211 -21.65 0.42 0.47
N LYS A 212 -21.78 1.74 0.40
CA LYS A 212 -20.96 2.59 -0.46
C LYS A 212 -19.49 2.36 -0.15
N ALA A 213 -18.71 2.03 -1.17
CA ALA A 213 -17.26 1.90 -1.08
C ALA A 213 -16.62 3.26 -0.72
N ASP A 214 -15.56 3.22 0.10
CA ASP A 214 -14.82 4.43 0.49
C ASP A 214 -14.17 5.10 -0.72
N GLU A 215 -13.69 4.30 -1.68
CA GLU A 215 -13.10 4.76 -2.94
C GLU A 215 -13.75 4.06 -4.14
N LYS A 216 -13.96 4.81 -5.23
CA LYS A 216 -14.47 4.24 -6.49
C LYS A 216 -13.43 3.33 -7.14
N SER A 217 -13.89 2.22 -7.72
CA SER A 217 -13.02 1.29 -8.44
C SER A 217 -12.41 1.96 -9.67
N LEU A 218 -11.15 1.63 -9.98
CA LEU A 218 -10.51 2.04 -11.23
C LEU A 218 -11.11 1.29 -12.43
N ASP A 219 -11.46 0.02 -12.24
CA ASP A 219 -12.06 -0.83 -13.27
C ASP A 219 -13.38 -1.44 -12.78
N GLY A 220 -14.35 -1.54 -13.68
CA GLY A 220 -15.66 -2.14 -13.37
C GLY A 220 -16.59 -1.25 -12.52
N PRO A 221 -17.76 -1.77 -12.13
CA PRO A 221 -18.74 -1.02 -11.34
C PRO A 221 -18.23 -0.79 -9.91
N SER A 222 -18.34 0.44 -9.40
CA SER A 222 -17.89 0.83 -8.05
C SER A 222 -18.82 0.39 -6.91
N GLY A 223 -19.74 -0.54 -7.17
CA GLY A 223 -20.82 -0.91 -6.27
C GLY A 223 -21.90 0.17 -6.18
N ALA A 224 -22.55 0.26 -5.02
CA ALA A 224 -23.63 1.21 -4.77
C ALA A 224 -23.13 2.65 -4.59
N GLU A 225 -23.87 3.64 -5.12
CA GLU A 225 -23.54 5.07 -4.94
C GLU A 225 -23.88 5.59 -3.53
N GLU A 226 -24.78 4.89 -2.83
CA GLU A 226 -25.24 5.15 -1.47
C GLU A 226 -25.40 3.82 -0.73
N ASP A 227 -25.39 3.87 0.61
CA ASP A 227 -25.69 2.68 1.41
C ASP A 227 -27.15 2.29 1.18
N PHE A 228 -27.40 1.03 0.84
CA PHE A 228 -28.76 0.55 0.71
C PHE A 228 -28.92 -0.87 1.25
N THR A 229 -30.16 -1.19 1.57
CA THR A 229 -30.57 -2.54 1.92
C THR A 229 -31.92 -2.84 1.33
N ASP A 230 -32.12 -4.09 0.92
CA ASP A 230 -33.42 -4.57 0.50
C ASP A 230 -33.59 -6.04 0.89
N LEU A 231 -34.84 -6.52 0.83
CA LEU A 231 -35.10 -7.95 0.79
C LEU A 231 -34.62 -8.51 -0.55
N HIS A 232 -33.84 -9.57 -0.47
CA HIS A 232 -33.19 -10.18 -1.62
C HIS A 232 -33.34 -11.70 -1.58
N ALA A 233 -33.12 -12.31 -2.74
CA ALA A 233 -33.11 -13.76 -2.89
C ALA A 233 -31.87 -14.20 -3.66
N TRP A 234 -31.34 -15.36 -3.31
CA TRP A 234 -30.23 -16.02 -3.99
C TRP A 234 -30.39 -17.55 -3.95
N ALA A 235 -29.53 -18.28 -4.66
CA ALA A 235 -29.50 -19.74 -4.60
C ALA A 235 -28.36 -20.21 -3.69
N GLU A 236 -28.56 -21.30 -2.96
CA GLU A 236 -27.47 -21.96 -2.23
C GLU A 236 -27.34 -23.41 -2.67
N VAL A 237 -26.12 -23.84 -3.04
CA VAL A 237 -25.82 -25.19 -3.52
C VAL A 237 -24.99 -25.96 -2.51
N TYR A 238 -25.34 -27.21 -2.23
CA TYR A 238 -24.60 -28.07 -1.31
C TYR A 238 -23.49 -28.84 -2.03
N ILE A 239 -22.23 -28.58 -1.65
CA ILE A 239 -21.06 -29.28 -2.16
C ILE A 239 -20.37 -30.04 -1.00
N PRO A 240 -20.07 -31.34 -1.15
CA PRO A 240 -19.38 -32.11 -0.12
C PRO A 240 -18.05 -31.47 0.31
N GLY A 241 -17.83 -31.36 1.62
CA GLY A 241 -16.71 -30.64 2.22
C GLY A 241 -17.03 -29.16 2.46
N ALA A 242 -17.60 -28.47 1.47
CA ALA A 242 -17.82 -27.03 1.53
C ALA A 242 -19.13 -26.65 2.24
N GLY A 243 -20.13 -27.53 2.20
CA GLY A 243 -21.47 -27.23 2.70
C GLY A 243 -22.28 -26.41 1.70
N TRP A 244 -23.16 -25.53 2.21
CA TRP A 244 -24.00 -24.65 1.40
C TRP A 244 -23.21 -23.42 0.92
N ILE A 245 -23.09 -23.25 -0.39
CA ILE A 245 -22.41 -22.12 -1.05
C ILE A 245 -23.47 -21.21 -1.70
N GLY A 246 -23.46 -19.92 -1.36
CA GLY A 246 -24.41 -18.94 -1.91
C GLY A 246 -23.97 -18.35 -3.25
N LEU A 247 -24.93 -18.25 -4.18
CA LEU A 247 -24.77 -17.79 -5.56
C LEU A 247 -25.85 -16.74 -5.85
N ASP A 248 -25.42 -15.51 -6.12
CA ASP A 248 -26.32 -14.42 -6.48
C ASP A 248 -26.33 -14.21 -7.99
N ALA A 249 -27.36 -14.73 -8.64
CA ALA A 249 -27.57 -14.64 -10.08
C ALA A 249 -27.82 -13.21 -10.58
N THR A 250 -28.18 -12.27 -9.69
CA THR A 250 -28.43 -10.87 -10.07
C THR A 250 -27.16 -10.05 -10.23
N SER A 251 -26.07 -10.48 -9.59
CA SER A 251 -24.73 -9.87 -9.72
C SER A 251 -23.75 -10.76 -10.49
N GLY A 252 -24.06 -12.05 -10.64
CA GLY A 252 -23.12 -13.04 -11.19
C GLY A 252 -21.99 -13.41 -10.22
N LEU A 253 -22.11 -13.02 -8.94
CA LEU A 253 -21.10 -13.24 -7.90
C LEU A 253 -21.58 -14.25 -6.84
N PHE A 254 -20.64 -14.72 -6.01
CA PHE A 254 -20.99 -15.51 -4.84
C PHE A 254 -21.52 -14.61 -3.71
N ALA A 255 -22.34 -15.17 -2.83
CA ALA A 255 -22.89 -14.44 -1.69
C ALA A 255 -21.78 -14.08 -0.68
N GLY A 256 -21.71 -12.80 -0.31
CA GLY A 256 -20.73 -12.23 0.61
C GLY A 256 -21.34 -11.85 1.96
N GLU A 257 -20.66 -10.98 2.71
CA GLU A 257 -21.11 -10.52 4.04
C GLU A 257 -22.41 -9.72 4.03
N GLY A 258 -22.75 -9.12 2.89
CA GLY A 258 -24.00 -8.41 2.64
C GLY A 258 -25.23 -9.32 2.61
N HIS A 259 -25.06 -10.62 2.36
CA HIS A 259 -26.15 -11.59 2.21
C HIS A 259 -26.48 -12.24 3.56
N ILE A 260 -27.47 -11.69 4.26
CA ILE A 260 -27.91 -12.19 5.57
C ILE A 260 -29.13 -13.09 5.37
N PRO A 261 -28.99 -14.44 5.43
CA PRO A 261 -30.11 -15.35 5.23
C PRO A 261 -31.13 -15.19 6.36
N LEU A 262 -32.41 -15.12 6.00
CA LEU A 262 -33.53 -15.16 6.94
C LEU A 262 -34.25 -16.51 6.88
N ALA A 263 -34.52 -16.99 5.67
CA ALA A 263 -35.10 -18.31 5.42
C ALA A 263 -34.48 -18.98 4.18
N CYS A 264 -34.03 -20.23 4.33
CA CYS A 264 -33.54 -21.06 3.23
C CYS A 264 -34.37 -22.34 3.12
N THR A 265 -34.99 -22.58 1.97
CA THR A 265 -35.96 -23.67 1.78
C THR A 265 -35.80 -24.32 0.39
N PRO A 266 -36.30 -25.56 0.18
CA PRO A 266 -36.36 -26.15 -1.15
C PRO A 266 -37.29 -25.41 -2.12
N ASP A 267 -38.33 -24.74 -1.61
CA ASP A 267 -39.36 -24.08 -2.42
C ASP A 267 -39.51 -22.60 -2.02
N PRO A 268 -39.61 -21.65 -2.98
CA PRO A 268 -39.66 -20.23 -2.71
C PRO A 268 -40.88 -19.79 -1.88
N GLN A 269 -42.02 -20.48 -1.98
CA GLN A 269 -43.23 -20.12 -1.20
C GLN A 269 -42.99 -20.28 0.30
N SER A 270 -42.15 -21.25 0.68
CA SER A 270 -41.79 -21.48 2.08
C SER A 270 -40.79 -20.47 2.62
N ALA A 271 -40.13 -19.70 1.76
CA ALA A 271 -39.19 -18.63 2.11
C ALA A 271 -39.81 -17.22 2.08
N ALA A 272 -41.13 -17.11 1.87
CA ALA A 272 -41.83 -15.83 1.86
C ALA A 272 -41.61 -15.08 3.20
N PRO A 273 -41.18 -13.80 3.17
CA PRO A 273 -40.88 -13.02 4.37
C PRO A 273 -42.07 -12.89 5.32
N ILE A 274 -43.27 -12.67 4.76
CA ILE A 274 -44.55 -12.67 5.47
C ILE A 274 -45.52 -13.53 4.66
N SER A 275 -46.19 -14.47 5.32
CA SER A 275 -47.18 -15.34 4.68
C SER A 275 -48.40 -15.55 5.58
N GLY A 276 -49.59 -15.52 4.99
CA GLY A 276 -50.87 -15.74 5.66
C GLY A 276 -52.02 -15.30 4.77
N PHE A 277 -53.25 -15.63 5.16
CA PHE A 277 -54.46 -15.22 4.44
C PHE A 277 -55.12 -14.04 5.14
N ALA A 278 -55.72 -13.17 4.34
CA ALA A 278 -56.56 -12.08 4.79
C ALA A 278 -57.96 -12.24 4.17
N GLU A 279 -59.01 -11.81 4.88
CA GLU A 279 -60.34 -11.66 4.30
C GLU A 279 -60.24 -10.76 3.05
N PRO A 280 -60.94 -11.06 1.93
CA PRO A 280 -60.90 -10.21 0.73
C PRO A 280 -61.25 -8.75 1.05
N CYS A 281 -60.34 -7.83 0.75
CA CYS A 281 -60.43 -6.40 1.06
C CYS A 281 -59.55 -5.57 0.11
N GLU A 282 -59.75 -4.25 0.10
CA GLU A 282 -58.81 -3.33 -0.54
C GLU A 282 -57.68 -3.04 0.43
N THR A 283 -56.43 -3.24 -0.02
CA THR A 283 -55.24 -3.07 0.82
C THR A 283 -54.34 -1.99 0.24
N LYS A 284 -53.99 -1.00 1.07
CA LYS A 284 -52.88 -0.09 0.81
C LYS A 284 -51.61 -0.67 1.45
N PHE A 285 -50.59 -0.87 0.63
CA PHE A 285 -49.30 -1.41 1.04
C PHE A 285 -48.24 -0.30 1.11
N GLU A 286 -47.55 -0.21 2.23
CA GLU A 286 -46.41 0.68 2.46
C GLU A 286 -45.23 -0.18 2.92
N PHE A 287 -44.05 0.03 2.35
CA PHE A 287 -42.83 -0.64 2.77
C PHE A 287 -41.66 0.32 2.74
N GLU A 288 -40.71 0.12 3.64
CA GLU A 288 -39.50 0.93 3.78
C GLU A 288 -38.39 0.04 4.34
N ASN A 289 -37.23 0.06 3.66
CA ASN A 289 -36.02 -0.64 4.08
C ASN A 289 -34.91 0.40 4.19
N GLU A 290 -34.33 0.54 5.39
CA GLU A 290 -33.27 1.51 5.66
C GLU A 290 -32.06 0.80 6.25
N VAL A 291 -30.87 1.27 5.87
CA VAL A 291 -29.62 0.88 6.52
C VAL A 291 -28.93 2.13 7.05
N THR A 292 -28.44 2.07 8.29
CA THR A 292 -27.66 3.14 8.91
C THR A 292 -26.38 2.58 9.51
N ARG A 293 -25.24 3.20 9.21
CA ARG A 293 -23.97 2.91 9.90
C ARG A 293 -24.05 3.47 11.32
N ILE A 294 -24.07 2.59 12.34
CA ILE A 294 -24.13 2.99 13.76
C ILE A 294 -22.73 3.18 14.33
N LEU A 295 -21.78 2.34 13.91
CA LEU A 295 -20.38 2.42 14.34
C LEU A 295 -19.46 2.20 13.14
N GLU A 296 -18.58 3.17 12.92
CA GLU A 296 -17.57 3.13 11.88
C GLU A 296 -16.18 3.31 12.51
N LYS A 297 -15.42 2.21 12.62
CA LYS A 297 -14.03 2.29 13.06
C LYS A 297 -13.18 2.92 11.94
N PRO A 298 -12.19 3.79 12.26
CA PRO A 298 -11.31 4.39 11.25
C PRO A 298 -10.64 3.33 10.37
N ARG A 299 -10.62 3.56 9.06
CA ARG A 299 -9.98 2.68 8.08
C ARG A 299 -8.95 3.46 7.27
N VAL A 300 -7.97 2.75 6.73
CA VAL A 300 -6.92 3.33 5.87
C VAL A 300 -7.48 4.03 4.62
N THR A 301 -8.57 3.51 4.04
CA THR A 301 -9.27 4.07 2.87
C THR A 301 -10.08 5.32 3.17
N LYS A 302 -10.48 5.52 4.42
CA LYS A 302 -11.20 6.72 4.89
C LYS A 302 -10.74 7.04 6.32
N PRO A 303 -9.54 7.63 6.46
CA PRO A 303 -8.88 7.76 7.76
C PRO A 303 -9.58 8.76 8.68
N TYR A 304 -10.25 9.78 8.12
CA TYR A 304 -10.83 10.88 8.86
C TYR A 304 -12.25 11.19 8.39
N SER A 305 -13.13 11.55 9.33
CA SER A 305 -14.39 12.22 9.00
C SER A 305 -14.14 13.61 8.40
N ASP A 306 -15.13 14.16 7.69
CA ASP A 306 -15.01 15.49 7.09
C ASP A 306 -14.77 16.57 8.14
N GLN A 307 -15.43 16.46 9.31
CA GLN A 307 -15.22 17.37 10.44
C GLN A 307 -13.78 17.29 10.99
N GLN A 308 -13.25 16.09 11.20
CA GLN A 308 -11.85 15.93 11.64
C GLN A 308 -10.89 16.52 10.60
N TRP A 309 -11.16 16.31 9.32
CA TRP A 309 -10.32 16.83 8.23
C TRP A 309 -10.31 18.36 8.19
N GLU A 310 -11.47 19.01 8.37
CA GLU A 310 -11.55 20.47 8.48
C GLU A 310 -10.75 21.01 9.67
N GLN A 311 -10.79 20.31 10.82
CA GLN A 311 -10.00 20.69 12.00
C GLN A 311 -8.49 20.54 11.78
N ILE A 312 -8.06 19.44 11.15
CA ILE A 312 -6.65 19.22 10.77
C ILE A 312 -6.16 20.36 9.87
N ILE A 313 -6.96 20.72 8.86
CA ILE A 313 -6.64 21.84 7.97
C ILE A 313 -6.50 23.15 8.75
N ALA A 314 -7.44 23.45 9.65
CA ALA A 314 -7.43 24.67 10.45
C ALA A 314 -6.20 24.78 11.36
N VAL A 315 -5.76 23.66 11.96
CA VAL A 315 -4.51 23.65 12.75
C VAL A 315 -3.30 23.90 11.86
N GLY A 316 -3.25 23.35 10.64
CA GLY A 316 -2.16 23.66 9.71
C GLY A 316 -2.13 25.12 9.27
N ASP A 317 -3.29 25.74 9.03
CA ASP A 317 -3.37 27.19 8.74
C ASP A 317 -2.88 28.02 9.94
N GLN A 318 -3.17 27.60 11.16
CA GLN A 318 -2.68 28.25 12.38
C GLN A 318 -1.16 28.13 12.51
N VAL A 319 -0.60 26.94 12.28
CA VAL A 319 0.86 26.71 12.32
C VAL A 319 1.57 27.59 11.30
N ASP A 320 1.03 27.73 10.09
CA ASP A 320 1.56 28.62 9.05
C ASP A 320 1.54 30.08 9.46
N ALA A 321 0.43 30.55 10.03
CA ALA A 321 0.32 31.92 10.51
C ALA A 321 1.39 32.22 11.59
N ASP A 322 1.66 31.25 12.46
CA ASP A 322 2.69 31.35 13.48
C ASP A 322 4.11 31.33 12.90
N LEU A 323 4.40 30.46 11.92
CA LEU A 323 5.69 30.43 11.24
C LEU A 323 5.96 31.76 10.54
N PHE A 324 4.97 32.30 9.82
CA PHE A 324 5.06 33.61 9.17
C PHE A 324 5.29 34.75 10.17
N ALA A 325 4.55 34.75 11.29
CA ALA A 325 4.69 35.79 12.32
C ALA A 325 6.07 35.80 13.01
N ASN A 326 6.80 34.68 12.96
CA ASN A 326 8.14 34.53 13.55
C ASN A 326 9.25 34.48 12.50
N ASP A 327 9.00 34.94 11.27
CA ASP A 327 9.96 34.97 10.15
C ASP A 327 10.60 33.60 9.83
N VAL A 328 9.83 32.53 9.98
CA VAL A 328 10.27 31.16 9.66
C VAL A 328 9.85 30.82 8.24
N GLN A 329 10.77 31.00 7.29
CA GLN A 329 10.57 30.68 5.88
C GLN A 329 10.73 29.18 5.62
N LEU A 330 9.82 28.38 6.18
CA LEU A 330 9.86 26.93 6.07
C LEU A 330 9.38 26.47 4.69
N THR A 331 10.18 25.60 4.06
CA THR A 331 9.72 24.76 2.96
C THR A 331 9.65 23.31 3.38
N MET A 332 8.66 22.60 2.84
CA MET A 332 8.42 21.19 3.16
C MET A 332 8.09 20.40 1.91
N GLY A 333 8.73 19.25 1.74
CA GLY A 333 8.48 18.34 0.62
C GLY A 333 8.60 16.89 1.05
N GLY A 334 8.75 16.01 0.08
CA GLY A 334 9.06 14.61 0.38
C GLY A 334 9.36 13.76 -0.84
N GLU A 335 9.62 12.49 -0.55
CA GLU A 335 9.97 11.46 -1.52
C GLU A 335 8.96 10.30 -1.42
N PRO A 336 7.66 10.52 -1.69
CA PRO A 336 6.66 9.46 -1.65
C PRO A 336 6.98 8.34 -2.65
N THR A 337 6.70 7.11 -2.25
CA THR A 337 6.96 5.91 -3.04
C THR A 337 5.67 5.22 -3.46
N PHE A 338 5.70 4.59 -4.64
CA PHE A 338 4.53 3.99 -5.28
C PHE A 338 4.87 2.63 -5.91
N VAL A 339 3.85 1.76 -5.99
CA VAL A 339 3.94 0.41 -6.58
C VAL A 339 2.76 0.12 -7.50
N GLY A 340 2.95 -0.81 -8.45
CA GLY A 340 1.91 -1.20 -9.41
C GLY A 340 0.73 -1.93 -8.75
N ILE A 341 -0.49 -1.63 -9.21
CA ILE A 341 -1.72 -2.27 -8.72
C ILE A 341 -1.93 -3.67 -9.34
N ASP A 342 -1.64 -3.84 -10.64
CA ASP A 342 -2.06 -5.03 -11.39
C ASP A 342 -1.15 -6.24 -11.30
N ASN A 343 0.13 -6.00 -11.04
CA ASN A 343 1.18 -7.01 -11.09
C ASN A 343 2.12 -6.88 -9.89
N ASN A 344 1.59 -6.53 -8.72
CA ASN A 344 2.32 -6.31 -7.47
C ASN A 344 3.30 -7.44 -7.08
N ASP A 345 3.09 -8.67 -7.56
CA ASP A 345 3.94 -9.84 -7.33
C ASP A 345 5.21 -9.87 -8.21
N ALA A 346 5.29 -9.02 -9.24
CA ALA A 346 6.42 -8.99 -10.15
C ALA A 346 7.72 -8.58 -9.42
N PRO A 347 8.91 -9.07 -9.86
CA PRO A 347 10.19 -8.72 -9.23
C PRO A 347 10.45 -7.22 -9.17
N GLU A 348 10.02 -6.45 -10.17
CA GLU A 348 10.16 -4.99 -10.22
C GLU A 348 9.49 -4.27 -9.02
N TRP A 349 8.46 -4.87 -8.41
CA TRP A 349 7.78 -4.32 -7.25
C TRP A 349 8.21 -4.94 -5.92
N ASN A 350 9.13 -5.92 -5.91
CA ASN A 350 9.53 -6.59 -4.67
C ASN A 350 11.05 -6.56 -4.41
N SER A 351 11.88 -6.58 -5.45
CA SER A 351 13.33 -6.69 -5.31
C SER A 351 14.13 -6.01 -6.41
N SER A 352 13.66 -6.03 -7.65
CA SER A 352 14.36 -5.42 -8.79
C SER A 352 14.17 -3.91 -8.81
N ALA A 353 15.23 -3.19 -9.17
CA ALA A 353 15.19 -1.75 -9.34
C ALA A 353 14.38 -1.35 -10.59
N ASP A 354 14.53 -2.08 -11.69
CA ASP A 354 13.89 -1.75 -12.97
C ASP A 354 12.99 -2.88 -13.48
N GLY A 355 12.13 -2.55 -14.44
CA GLY A 355 11.22 -3.48 -15.13
C GLY A 355 10.37 -2.76 -16.18
N GLU A 356 9.83 -3.56 -17.11
CA GLU A 356 9.12 -3.05 -18.30
C GLU A 356 7.89 -2.21 -17.92
N HIS A 357 7.05 -2.72 -17.01
CA HIS A 357 5.83 -2.03 -16.60
C HIS A 357 6.17 -0.84 -15.70
N LYS A 358 7.16 -0.98 -14.81
CA LYS A 358 7.58 0.10 -13.92
C LYS A 358 7.90 1.39 -14.70
N ARG A 359 8.71 1.30 -15.76
CA ARG A 359 9.06 2.47 -16.57
C ARG A 359 7.86 3.06 -17.32
N SER A 360 6.96 2.22 -17.82
CA SER A 360 5.74 2.65 -18.50
C SER A 360 4.77 3.40 -17.57
N LEU A 361 4.51 2.86 -16.38
CA LEU A 361 3.66 3.49 -15.37
C LEU A 361 4.29 4.79 -14.85
N ALA A 362 5.61 4.81 -14.64
CA ALA A 362 6.34 6.01 -14.26
C ALA A 362 6.23 7.12 -15.32
N ASN A 363 6.32 6.79 -16.61
CA ASN A 363 6.15 7.76 -17.69
C ASN A 363 4.71 8.32 -17.74
N THR A 364 3.71 7.47 -17.53
CA THR A 364 2.30 7.89 -17.47
C THR A 364 2.07 8.86 -16.31
N LEU A 365 2.60 8.53 -15.12
CA LEU A 365 2.57 9.41 -13.96
C LEU A 365 3.31 10.73 -14.23
N PHE A 366 4.50 10.67 -14.82
CA PHE A 366 5.32 11.83 -15.16
C PHE A 366 4.55 12.86 -16.00
N HIS A 367 3.89 12.41 -17.06
CA HIS A 367 3.08 13.30 -17.92
C HIS A 367 1.88 13.89 -17.18
N LYS A 368 1.12 13.09 -16.40
CA LYS A 368 -0.02 13.58 -15.61
C LYS A 368 0.40 14.63 -14.58
N VAL A 369 1.48 14.39 -13.86
CA VAL A 369 2.02 15.30 -12.83
C VAL A 369 2.57 16.58 -13.49
N LYS A 370 3.28 16.45 -14.62
CA LYS A 370 3.73 17.60 -15.42
C LYS A 370 2.56 18.46 -15.90
N ASP A 371 1.46 17.88 -16.34
CA ASP A 371 0.28 18.64 -16.80
C ASP A 371 -0.39 19.44 -15.67
N LYS A 372 -0.17 19.06 -14.41
CA LYS A 372 -0.69 19.77 -13.23
C LYS A 372 0.26 20.86 -12.72
N PHE A 373 1.57 20.60 -12.69
CA PHE A 373 2.55 21.53 -12.09
C PHE A 373 3.44 22.26 -13.10
N GLY A 374 3.80 21.61 -14.21
CA GLY A 374 4.87 22.04 -15.12
C GLY A 374 4.38 22.70 -16.41
N VAL A 375 3.57 23.76 -16.31
CA VAL A 375 3.20 24.57 -17.49
C VAL A 375 4.45 25.31 -17.99
N GLY A 376 4.81 25.13 -19.27
CA GLY A 376 6.04 25.68 -19.83
C GLY A 376 7.33 25.01 -19.32
N ALA A 377 7.22 23.84 -18.70
CA ALA A 377 8.35 23.11 -18.13
C ALA A 377 9.16 22.35 -19.19
N LEU A 378 10.44 22.14 -18.88
CA LEU A 378 11.34 21.25 -19.61
C LEU A 378 11.20 19.82 -19.09
N MET A 379 10.97 18.86 -19.99
CA MET A 379 11.05 17.43 -19.68
C MET A 379 12.45 16.91 -20.01
N GLN A 380 13.02 16.13 -19.10
CA GLN A 380 14.32 15.48 -19.29
C GLN A 380 14.27 13.99 -18.95
N TYR A 381 14.84 13.16 -19.82
CA TYR A 381 14.93 11.71 -19.71
C TYR A 381 16.39 11.31 -19.50
N GLY A 382 16.82 11.25 -18.24
CA GLY A 382 18.23 11.07 -17.88
C GLY A 382 18.56 9.72 -17.27
N GLN A 383 19.83 9.59 -16.87
CA GLN A 383 20.30 8.53 -15.98
C GLN A 383 20.26 9.02 -14.52
N GLY A 384 19.84 8.11 -13.64
CA GLY A 384 19.85 8.25 -12.19
C GLY A 384 21.10 7.65 -11.57
N LYS A 385 21.00 7.23 -10.30
CA LYS A 385 22.12 6.64 -9.56
C LYS A 385 22.56 5.31 -10.18
N TRP A 386 23.86 5.04 -10.11
CA TRP A 386 24.45 3.75 -10.47
C TRP A 386 25.00 3.05 -9.23
N TYR A 387 24.51 1.85 -8.95
CA TYR A 387 24.93 1.08 -7.78
C TYR A 387 25.92 -0.03 -8.17
N PRO A 388 26.92 -0.33 -7.32
CA PRO A 388 27.85 -1.44 -7.57
C PRO A 388 27.11 -2.77 -7.80
N GLY A 389 27.43 -3.44 -8.92
CA GLY A 389 26.81 -4.71 -9.31
C GLY A 389 25.64 -4.59 -10.29
N GLU A 390 25.11 -3.38 -10.54
CA GLU A 390 24.12 -3.15 -11.59
C GLU A 390 24.82 -2.92 -12.95
N PRO A 391 24.33 -3.52 -14.06
CA PRO A 391 25.00 -3.44 -15.37
C PRO A 391 24.87 -2.05 -16.02
N LEU A 392 23.83 -1.30 -15.67
CA LEU A 392 23.56 0.03 -16.19
C LEU A 392 23.08 0.94 -15.04
N PRO A 393 23.33 2.27 -15.14
CA PRO A 393 22.68 3.23 -14.27
C PRO A 393 21.16 3.19 -14.46
N ARG A 394 20.44 3.50 -13.38
CA ARG A 394 18.98 3.56 -13.39
C ARG A 394 18.47 4.71 -14.26
N TRP A 395 17.21 4.69 -14.69
CA TRP A 395 16.61 5.82 -15.41
C TRP A 395 16.12 6.92 -14.46
N LYS A 396 15.94 8.13 -14.97
CA LYS A 396 15.40 9.30 -14.25
C LYS A 396 14.51 10.11 -15.17
N LEU A 397 13.30 10.45 -14.71
CA LEU A 397 12.40 11.38 -15.40
C LEU A 397 12.34 12.66 -14.59
N ALA A 398 12.78 13.78 -15.16
CA ALA A 398 12.84 15.06 -14.46
C ALA A 398 12.06 16.14 -15.20
N CYS A 399 11.38 16.99 -14.44
CA CYS A 399 10.62 18.12 -14.96
C CYS A 399 11.09 19.39 -14.26
N TYR A 400 11.44 20.42 -15.03
CA TYR A 400 11.98 21.68 -14.53
C TYR A 400 11.13 22.86 -14.99
N TRP A 401 10.82 23.80 -14.09
CA TRP A 401 10.13 25.05 -14.42
C TRP A 401 10.68 26.21 -13.60
N ARG A 402 10.42 27.43 -14.07
CA ARG A 402 10.90 28.65 -13.42
C ARG A 402 9.90 29.15 -12.39
N LEU A 403 10.40 29.68 -11.28
CA LEU A 403 9.59 30.28 -10.21
C LEU A 403 8.89 31.57 -10.62
N ASP A 404 9.38 32.25 -11.67
CA ASP A 404 8.79 33.47 -12.22
C ASP A 404 7.67 33.21 -13.25
N ASN A 405 7.26 31.95 -13.42
CA ASN A 405 6.26 31.48 -14.38
C ASN A 405 6.59 31.75 -15.86
N GLN A 406 7.83 32.12 -16.20
CA GLN A 406 8.27 32.16 -17.58
C GLN A 406 8.50 30.72 -18.09
N PRO A 407 8.14 30.40 -19.34
CA PRO A 407 8.39 29.08 -19.90
C PRO A 407 9.90 28.84 -20.06
N ILE A 408 10.35 27.62 -19.73
CA ILE A 408 11.63 27.08 -20.19
C ILE A 408 11.45 26.52 -21.61
N TRP A 409 10.28 25.96 -21.90
CA TRP A 409 9.88 25.44 -23.20
C TRP A 409 8.52 26.01 -23.60
N ASN A 410 8.41 26.62 -24.78
CA ASN A 410 7.25 27.40 -25.23
C ASN A 410 6.19 26.57 -25.97
N GLU A 411 6.60 25.61 -26.80
CA GLU A 411 5.74 24.82 -27.69
C GLU A 411 5.75 23.32 -27.29
N PRO A 412 4.85 22.86 -26.40
CA PRO A 412 4.89 21.51 -25.82
C PRO A 412 4.85 20.36 -26.84
N LYS A 413 4.29 20.58 -28.03
CA LYS A 413 4.24 19.58 -29.11
C LYS A 413 5.62 19.15 -29.62
N TRP A 414 6.66 19.95 -29.38
CA TRP A 414 8.03 19.68 -29.79
C TRP A 414 8.85 18.95 -28.72
N LEU A 415 8.33 18.80 -27.50
CA LEU A 415 8.86 17.82 -26.56
C LEU A 415 8.21 16.48 -26.84
N ALA A 416 9.02 15.50 -27.21
CA ALA A 416 8.57 14.16 -27.50
C ALA A 416 8.19 13.38 -26.22
N ASP A 417 7.34 12.37 -26.40
CA ASP A 417 6.98 11.38 -25.39
C ASP A 417 7.75 10.08 -25.68
N ILE A 418 8.48 9.58 -24.68
CA ILE A 418 9.32 8.39 -24.82
C ILE A 418 8.53 7.13 -25.21
N SER A 419 7.22 7.11 -24.99
CA SER A 419 6.33 5.98 -25.34
C SER A 419 5.91 5.96 -26.82
N LYS A 420 6.14 7.04 -27.58
CA LYS A 420 5.69 7.17 -28.98
C LYS A 420 6.84 7.04 -29.98
N ASP A 421 6.60 6.34 -31.08
CA ASP A 421 7.50 6.32 -32.23
C ASP A 421 7.13 7.47 -33.19
N TYR A 422 8.11 8.31 -33.53
CA TYR A 422 7.95 9.45 -34.42
C TYR A 422 8.48 9.19 -35.84
N GLY A 423 9.03 8.00 -36.10
CA GLY A 423 9.57 7.61 -37.41
C GLY A 423 10.79 8.43 -37.85
N ILE A 424 11.53 9.00 -36.90
CA ILE A 424 12.71 9.83 -37.18
C ILE A 424 13.90 8.92 -37.54
N ASP A 425 14.64 9.26 -38.59
CA ASP A 425 15.82 8.51 -39.06
C ASP A 425 17.14 9.27 -38.82
N HIS A 426 18.27 8.63 -39.13
CA HIS A 426 19.61 9.22 -38.95
C HIS A 426 19.85 10.46 -39.84
N LYS A 427 19.17 10.57 -41.00
CA LYS A 427 19.29 11.75 -41.88
C LYS A 427 18.63 12.98 -41.25
N ALA A 428 17.53 12.78 -40.54
CA ALA A 428 16.92 13.83 -39.74
C ALA A 428 17.86 14.28 -38.60
N ALA A 429 18.60 13.36 -37.97
CA ALA A 429 19.61 13.71 -36.96
C ALA A 429 20.75 14.58 -37.54
N GLU A 430 21.26 14.23 -38.71
CA GLU A 430 22.28 15.03 -39.42
C GLU A 430 21.77 16.44 -39.73
N LYS A 431 20.55 16.53 -40.29
CA LYS A 431 19.92 17.80 -40.62
C LYS A 431 19.70 18.65 -39.37
N PHE A 432 19.21 18.04 -38.28
CA PHE A 432 19.00 18.71 -37.00
C PHE A 432 20.31 19.24 -36.43
N THR A 433 21.38 18.44 -36.49
CA THR A 433 22.73 18.81 -36.02
C THR A 433 23.25 20.03 -36.78
N ASN A 434 23.16 20.04 -38.10
CA ASN A 434 23.66 21.13 -38.93
C ASN A 434 22.89 22.43 -38.69
N GLU A 435 21.57 22.35 -38.56
CA GLU A 435 20.72 23.51 -38.23
C GLU A 435 20.98 24.01 -36.81
N LEU A 436 21.22 23.12 -35.84
CA LEU A 436 21.58 23.50 -34.47
C LEU A 436 22.96 24.16 -34.38
N ALA A 437 23.95 23.68 -35.13
CA ALA A 437 25.25 24.34 -35.21
C ALA A 437 25.11 25.76 -35.77
N GLN A 438 24.32 25.94 -36.83
CA GLN A 438 24.03 27.26 -37.40
C GLN A 438 23.26 28.15 -36.41
N GLU A 439 22.27 27.60 -35.69
CA GLU A 439 21.49 28.34 -34.68
C GLU A 439 22.36 28.85 -33.52
N LEU A 440 23.43 28.12 -33.19
CA LEU A 440 24.42 28.49 -32.16
C LEU A 440 25.61 29.30 -32.70
N ASN A 441 25.56 29.73 -33.98
CA ASN A 441 26.64 30.46 -34.66
C ASN A 441 27.98 29.69 -34.73
N ILE A 442 27.92 28.36 -34.77
CA ILE A 442 29.06 27.44 -34.87
C ILE A 442 29.20 26.95 -36.32
N ASP A 443 30.44 26.79 -36.81
CA ASP A 443 30.69 26.16 -38.11
C ASP A 443 30.19 24.70 -38.10
N SER A 444 29.21 24.38 -38.94
CA SER A 444 28.63 23.04 -39.06
C SER A 444 29.66 21.96 -39.45
N ASN A 445 30.80 22.34 -40.05
CA ASN A 445 31.88 21.40 -40.36
C ASN A 445 32.60 20.85 -39.10
N LEU A 446 32.38 21.45 -37.94
CA LEU A 446 32.90 20.99 -36.66
C LEU A 446 32.00 19.93 -35.99
N ALA A 447 30.80 19.70 -36.53
CA ALA A 447 29.96 18.58 -36.12
C ALA A 447 30.54 17.27 -36.63
N LEU A 448 30.74 16.31 -35.73
CA LEU A 448 31.42 15.05 -36.02
C LEU A 448 30.43 13.89 -36.02
N PRO A 449 30.33 13.11 -37.11
CA PRO A 449 29.58 11.86 -37.08
C PRO A 449 30.28 10.85 -36.17
N ALA A 450 29.51 10.25 -35.26
CA ALA A 450 29.94 9.21 -34.35
C ALA A 450 29.48 7.84 -34.85
N TYR A 451 30.37 6.86 -34.81
CA TYR A 451 30.16 5.51 -35.32
C TYR A 451 30.34 4.48 -34.20
N GLU A 452 29.68 3.35 -34.31
CA GLU A 452 30.01 2.17 -33.50
C GLU A 452 31.36 1.59 -33.95
N ASP A 453 32.21 1.08 -33.03
CA ASP A 453 33.56 0.61 -33.37
C ASP A 453 33.55 -0.75 -34.11
N PRO A 454 33.83 -0.80 -35.43
CA PRO A 454 33.76 -2.04 -36.20
C PRO A 454 34.73 -3.11 -35.69
N PHE A 455 35.91 -2.71 -35.19
CA PHE A 455 36.92 -3.66 -34.73
C PHE A 455 36.49 -4.37 -33.45
N TYR A 456 35.82 -3.66 -32.54
CA TYR A 456 35.30 -4.25 -31.31
C TYR A 456 34.24 -5.30 -31.64
N PHE A 457 33.27 -4.95 -32.50
CA PHE A 457 32.18 -5.85 -32.85
C PHE A 457 32.65 -7.08 -33.65
N ILE A 458 33.62 -6.93 -34.56
CA ILE A 458 34.26 -8.08 -35.24
C ILE A 458 35.01 -8.97 -34.24
N TRP A 459 35.68 -8.38 -33.26
CA TRP A 459 36.37 -9.12 -32.21
C TRP A 459 35.38 -9.89 -31.31
N GLU A 460 34.27 -9.26 -30.90
CA GLU A 460 33.21 -9.94 -30.14
C GLU A 460 32.54 -11.06 -30.96
N GLU A 461 32.24 -10.82 -32.23
CA GLU A 461 31.70 -11.85 -33.13
C GLU A 461 32.63 -13.06 -33.21
N SER A 462 33.95 -12.86 -33.26
CA SER A 462 34.94 -13.95 -33.32
C SER A 462 34.97 -14.83 -32.06
N LYS A 463 34.44 -14.36 -30.93
CA LYS A 463 34.31 -15.14 -29.70
C LYS A 463 33.07 -16.04 -29.70
N ILE A 464 32.15 -15.86 -30.65
CA ILE A 464 30.90 -16.61 -30.71
C ILE A 464 31.17 -18.03 -31.24
N PRO A 465 30.70 -19.09 -30.56
CA PRO A 465 30.80 -20.47 -31.06
C PRO A 465 30.12 -20.65 -32.42
N THR A 466 30.69 -21.49 -33.29
CA THR A 466 30.20 -21.71 -34.68
C THR A 466 28.79 -22.27 -34.79
N ASN A 467 28.20 -22.77 -33.70
CA ASN A 467 26.85 -23.29 -33.62
C ASN A 467 25.81 -22.26 -33.14
N VAL A 468 26.21 -21.00 -32.92
CA VAL A 468 25.33 -19.90 -32.50
C VAL A 468 25.21 -18.91 -33.66
N ASP A 469 23.97 -18.61 -34.06
CA ASP A 469 23.66 -17.64 -35.10
C ASP A 469 23.61 -16.23 -34.49
N PRO A 470 24.54 -15.31 -34.85
CA PRO A 470 24.60 -13.97 -34.27
C PRO A 470 23.43 -13.07 -34.70
N LEU A 471 22.66 -13.42 -35.74
CA LEU A 471 21.51 -12.63 -36.21
C LEU A 471 20.21 -12.97 -35.47
N LYS A 472 20.18 -14.07 -34.70
CA LYS A 472 19.01 -14.42 -33.88
C LYS A 472 19.07 -13.72 -32.53
N VAL A 473 18.21 -12.72 -32.35
CA VAL A 473 18.04 -12.01 -31.07
C VAL A 473 17.42 -12.97 -30.04
N ASP A 474 18.23 -13.38 -29.07
CA ASP A 474 17.76 -14.07 -27.86
C ASP A 474 17.58 -13.03 -26.75
N LEU A 475 16.36 -12.91 -26.23
CA LEU A 475 16.02 -11.98 -25.16
C LEU A 475 16.76 -12.28 -23.85
N LYS A 476 17.33 -13.49 -23.69
CA LYS A 476 18.13 -13.88 -22.53
C LYS A 476 19.63 -13.68 -22.71
N SER A 477 20.07 -13.28 -23.90
CA SER A 477 21.48 -13.06 -24.19
C SER A 477 21.97 -11.70 -23.66
N PRO A 478 23.30 -11.54 -23.42
CA PRO A 478 23.86 -10.26 -22.97
C PRO A 478 23.52 -9.10 -23.92
N LEU A 479 23.33 -7.91 -23.36
CA LEU A 479 22.99 -6.67 -24.07
C LEU A 479 23.94 -6.36 -25.25
N GLU A 480 25.22 -6.66 -25.11
CA GLU A 480 26.24 -6.53 -26.16
C GLU A 480 25.94 -7.43 -27.37
N ARG A 481 25.37 -8.62 -27.15
CA ARG A 481 24.98 -9.55 -28.22
C ARG A 481 23.76 -9.08 -28.98
N GLN A 482 22.80 -8.46 -28.27
CA GLN A 482 21.63 -7.84 -28.91
C GLN A 482 22.09 -6.66 -29.79
N LYS A 483 22.99 -5.82 -29.28
CA LYS A 483 23.53 -4.69 -30.02
C LYS A 483 24.36 -5.12 -31.23
N LEU A 484 25.17 -6.18 -31.10
CA LEU A 484 25.90 -6.77 -32.21
C LEU A 484 24.93 -7.26 -33.32
N ALA A 485 23.83 -7.91 -32.96
CA ALA A 485 22.83 -8.37 -33.92
C ALA A 485 22.13 -7.20 -34.66
N GLU A 486 21.82 -6.11 -33.97
CA GLU A 486 21.31 -4.88 -34.59
C GLU A 486 22.33 -4.29 -35.58
N LEU A 487 23.59 -4.15 -35.16
CA LEU A 487 24.64 -3.55 -35.99
C LEU A 487 24.99 -4.36 -37.23
N LEU A 488 24.95 -5.69 -37.15
CA LEU A 488 25.15 -6.55 -38.31
C LEU A 488 23.99 -6.44 -39.32
N ASN A 489 22.79 -6.05 -38.90
CA ASN A 489 21.66 -5.78 -39.80
C ASN A 489 21.72 -4.38 -40.41
N ASP A 490 22.07 -3.36 -39.60
CA ASP A 490 21.98 -1.95 -40.01
C ASP A 490 23.22 -1.46 -40.77
N GLY A 491 24.40 -2.08 -40.57
CA GLY A 491 25.66 -1.69 -41.21
C GLY A 491 26.56 -0.82 -40.31
N LEU A 492 27.89 -0.96 -40.45
CA LEU A 492 28.90 -0.32 -39.60
C LEU A 492 29.43 1.03 -40.15
N ASP A 493 28.98 1.44 -41.34
CA ASP A 493 29.37 2.68 -42.03
C ASP A 493 28.37 3.82 -41.84
N ILE A 494 27.27 3.58 -41.12
CA ILE A 494 26.22 4.57 -40.83
C ILE A 494 26.54 5.30 -39.51
N PRO A 495 26.57 6.65 -39.49
CA PRO A 495 26.65 7.40 -38.25
C PRO A 495 25.44 7.10 -37.35
N VAL A 496 25.69 6.74 -36.09
CA VAL A 496 24.63 6.46 -35.11
C VAL A 496 24.26 7.70 -34.29
N ALA A 497 25.18 8.65 -34.17
CA ALA A 497 24.99 9.93 -33.51
C ALA A 497 25.85 11.01 -34.15
N TYR A 498 25.57 12.27 -33.82
CA TYR A 498 26.34 13.44 -34.25
C TYR A 498 26.75 14.23 -33.02
N SER A 499 28.02 14.62 -32.96
CA SER A 499 28.63 15.27 -31.80
C SER A 499 29.08 16.68 -32.17
N ILE A 500 28.68 17.67 -31.38
CA ILE A 500 29.10 19.07 -31.52
C ILE A 500 29.94 19.40 -30.27
N PRO A 501 31.28 19.43 -30.38
CA PRO A 501 32.12 19.97 -29.31
C PRO A 501 31.68 21.39 -29.04
N ILE A 502 31.32 21.69 -27.80
CA ILE A 502 30.82 23.00 -27.42
C ILE A 502 31.27 23.39 -26.02
N ARG A 503 31.71 24.65 -25.85
CA ARG A 503 32.05 25.26 -24.56
C ARG A 503 31.59 26.71 -24.56
N TRP A 504 31.14 27.18 -23.41
CA TRP A 504 30.87 28.60 -23.22
C TRP A 504 32.18 29.37 -23.06
N ASP A 505 32.37 30.42 -23.85
CA ASP A 505 33.52 31.33 -23.71
C ASP A 505 33.08 32.61 -22.99
N THR A 506 33.61 32.85 -21.80
CA THR A 506 33.24 34.01 -20.98
C THR A 506 33.74 35.34 -21.54
N ASP A 507 34.86 35.35 -22.26
CA ASP A 507 35.45 36.58 -22.81
C ASP A 507 34.66 37.04 -24.04
N CYS A 508 34.26 36.09 -24.88
CA CYS A 508 33.45 36.35 -26.07
C CYS A 508 31.94 36.39 -25.77
N SER A 509 31.50 35.94 -24.60
CA SER A 509 30.09 35.77 -24.23
C SER A 509 29.29 35.01 -25.29
N SER A 510 29.86 33.92 -25.81
CA SER A 510 29.24 33.09 -26.84
C SER A 510 29.68 31.64 -26.79
N TRP A 511 28.90 30.78 -27.45
CA TRP A 511 29.24 29.38 -27.63
C TRP A 511 30.37 29.22 -28.64
N GLN A 512 31.42 28.51 -28.25
CA GLN A 512 32.55 28.18 -29.11
C GLN A 512 32.59 26.68 -29.38
N SER A 513 33.01 26.31 -30.59
CA SER A 513 33.29 24.92 -30.96
C SER A 513 34.78 24.73 -31.30
N CYS A 514 35.26 23.49 -31.33
CA CYS A 514 36.66 23.17 -31.62
C CYS A 514 36.74 21.91 -32.48
N GLN A 515 37.85 21.76 -33.22
CA GLN A 515 38.09 20.57 -34.04
C GLN A 515 38.76 19.47 -33.22
N TRP A 516 38.06 18.35 -32.98
CA TRP A 516 38.67 17.15 -32.42
C TRP A 516 39.45 16.37 -33.48
N GLN A 517 40.65 15.90 -33.11
CA GLN A 517 41.45 15.00 -33.93
C GLN A 517 41.58 13.63 -33.27
N PHE A 518 41.41 12.58 -34.07
CA PHE A 518 41.51 11.19 -33.63
C PHE A 518 42.58 10.45 -34.43
N ARG A 519 43.29 9.51 -33.79
CA ARG A 519 44.27 8.66 -34.50
C ARG A 519 43.66 7.84 -35.64
N ARG A 520 42.38 7.46 -35.52
CA ARG A 520 41.64 6.67 -36.51
C ARG A 520 40.80 7.54 -37.47
N ASN A 521 41.01 8.86 -37.48
CA ASN A 521 40.28 9.87 -38.27
C ASN A 521 38.76 9.99 -38.03
N HIS A 522 38.13 9.01 -37.39
CA HIS A 522 36.70 9.00 -37.06
C HIS A 522 36.48 8.93 -35.54
N LEU A 523 35.34 9.46 -35.10
CA LEU A 523 34.83 9.33 -33.73
C LEU A 523 34.15 7.97 -33.57
N PHE A 524 34.82 7.03 -32.91
CA PHE A 524 34.25 5.72 -32.58
C PHE A 524 33.78 5.71 -31.12
N LEU A 525 32.50 5.42 -30.89
CA LEU A 525 31.93 5.35 -29.55
C LEU A 525 32.52 4.17 -28.77
N ILE A 526 32.62 4.36 -27.45
CA ILE A 526 32.86 3.27 -26.51
C ILE A 526 31.68 2.29 -26.65
N PRO A 527 31.91 0.99 -26.83
CA PRO A 527 30.84 0.01 -26.99
C PRO A 527 29.90 -0.03 -25.78
N GLY A 528 28.59 -0.18 -26.02
CA GLY A 528 27.58 -0.31 -24.98
C GLY A 528 26.22 0.26 -25.40
N ASN A 529 25.23 0.14 -24.50
CA ASN A 529 23.84 0.54 -24.77
C ASN A 529 23.42 1.85 -24.09
N SER A 530 24.36 2.54 -23.44
CA SER A 530 24.14 3.89 -22.90
C SER A 530 23.96 4.91 -24.03
N PRO A 531 23.31 6.07 -23.76
CA PRO A 531 23.30 7.20 -24.69
C PRO A 531 24.68 7.54 -25.25
N ALA A 532 24.76 7.92 -26.52
CA ALA A 532 26.02 8.19 -27.21
C ALA A 532 26.87 9.26 -26.51
N GLY A 533 26.25 10.26 -25.86
CA GLY A 533 26.95 11.29 -25.07
C GLY A 533 27.78 10.75 -23.90
N LEU A 534 27.39 9.60 -23.33
CA LEU A 534 28.15 8.92 -22.25
C LEU A 534 29.18 7.93 -22.79
N ARG A 535 29.15 7.66 -24.09
CA ARG A 535 30.05 6.72 -24.78
C ARG A 535 31.13 7.44 -25.59
N LEU A 536 31.28 8.76 -25.43
CA LEU A 536 32.32 9.51 -26.11
C LEU A 536 33.72 9.07 -25.63
N PRO A 537 34.67 8.75 -26.53
CA PRO A 537 36.02 8.32 -26.18
C PRO A 537 36.90 9.53 -25.81
N LEU A 538 36.58 10.22 -24.72
CA LEU A 538 37.21 11.49 -24.34
C LEU A 538 38.74 11.40 -24.13
N GLU A 539 39.27 10.21 -23.82
CA GLU A 539 40.71 9.94 -23.71
C GLU A 539 41.42 9.78 -25.06
N SER A 540 40.68 9.52 -26.14
CA SER A 540 41.22 9.37 -27.50
C SER A 540 41.33 10.69 -28.25
N ILE A 541 40.80 11.77 -27.68
CA ILE A 541 40.96 13.15 -28.16
C ILE A 541 42.41 13.59 -27.89
N GLN A 542 42.96 14.46 -28.75
CA GLN A 542 44.30 15.03 -28.56
C GLN A 542 44.52 15.60 -27.15
N ASP A 543 45.75 15.47 -26.65
CA ASP A 543 46.10 15.87 -25.27
C ASP A 543 45.87 17.37 -25.06
N VAL A 544 45.27 17.70 -23.93
CA VAL A 544 44.82 19.05 -23.57
C VAL A 544 45.51 19.45 -22.28
N GLU A 545 45.95 20.70 -22.18
CA GLU A 545 46.35 21.25 -20.88
C GLU A 545 45.18 21.13 -19.90
N LYS A 546 45.49 20.85 -18.62
CA LYS A 546 44.47 20.65 -17.59
C LYS A 546 43.45 21.78 -17.63
N GLU A 547 42.21 21.43 -17.97
CA GLU A 547 41.11 22.39 -17.97
C GLU A 547 41.05 23.09 -16.59
N PRO A 548 40.93 24.42 -16.56
CA PRO A 548 40.73 25.14 -15.31
C PRO A 548 39.46 24.60 -14.63
N LYS A 549 39.54 24.38 -13.31
CA LYS A 549 38.35 24.02 -12.54
C LYS A 549 37.41 25.23 -12.51
N GLU A 550 36.36 25.19 -13.30
CA GLU A 550 35.23 26.11 -13.16
C GLU A 550 34.42 25.73 -11.91
N PHE A 551 33.93 26.74 -11.19
CA PHE A 551 33.16 26.55 -9.98
C PHE A 551 31.69 26.86 -10.25
N GLU A 552 30.79 26.02 -9.71
CA GLU A 552 29.35 26.28 -9.76
C GLU A 552 29.00 27.56 -9.01
N ARG A 553 27.90 28.23 -9.41
CA ARG A 553 27.40 29.40 -8.69
C ARG A 553 27.09 29.03 -7.23
N ASP A 554 27.56 29.85 -6.31
CA ASP A 554 27.26 29.68 -4.89
C ASP A 554 25.77 29.93 -4.64
N ARG A 555 25.09 28.98 -3.97
CA ARG A 555 23.66 29.06 -3.62
C ARG A 555 23.36 30.17 -2.59
N PHE A 556 24.40 30.69 -1.93
CA PHE A 556 24.32 31.81 -1.00
C PHE A 556 24.58 33.18 -1.65
N ALA A 557 24.93 33.24 -2.95
CA ALA A 557 25.16 34.49 -3.65
C ALA A 557 23.85 35.24 -3.95
N GLU A 558 23.93 36.57 -4.11
CA GLU A 558 22.81 37.36 -4.65
C GLU A 558 22.57 37.00 -6.12
N GLU A 559 21.30 36.88 -6.50
CA GLU A 559 20.88 36.46 -7.84
C GLU A 559 20.15 37.60 -8.55
N GLU A 560 20.53 37.86 -9.80
CA GLU A 560 19.81 38.78 -10.67
C GLU A 560 18.55 38.12 -11.26
N VAL A 561 17.59 38.97 -11.64
CA VAL A 561 16.36 38.54 -12.32
C VAL A 561 16.76 37.85 -13.63
N LEU A 562 16.30 36.60 -13.78
CA LEU A 562 16.62 35.80 -14.95
C LEU A 562 15.85 36.31 -16.16
N ALA A 563 16.57 36.71 -17.21
CA ALA A 563 15.96 37.13 -18.48
C ALA A 563 15.13 35.97 -19.12
N SER A 564 14.28 36.31 -20.10
CA SER A 564 13.55 35.29 -20.86
C SER A 564 14.52 34.43 -21.69
N GLY A 565 14.14 33.19 -22.00
CA GLY A 565 14.98 32.30 -22.82
C GLY A 565 15.39 32.96 -24.14
N GLU A 566 14.47 33.68 -24.78
CA GLU A 566 14.74 34.47 -25.99
C GLU A 566 15.76 35.58 -25.79
N THR A 567 15.63 36.39 -24.73
CA THR A 567 16.61 37.46 -24.46
C THR A 567 17.99 36.87 -24.17
N ILE A 568 18.04 35.81 -23.36
CA ILE A 568 19.27 35.09 -23.07
C ILE A 568 19.89 34.56 -24.37
N TYR A 569 19.12 33.85 -25.18
CA TYR A 569 19.58 33.31 -26.47
C TYR A 569 20.11 34.40 -27.41
N ASN A 570 19.38 35.52 -27.54
CA ASN A 570 19.80 36.65 -28.38
C ASN A 570 21.09 37.31 -27.88
N ASP A 571 21.28 37.42 -26.56
CA ASP A 571 22.53 37.95 -26.00
C ASP A 571 23.70 37.00 -26.24
N GLN A 572 23.48 35.68 -26.17
CA GLN A 572 24.49 34.65 -26.40
C GLN A 572 24.92 34.50 -27.87
N THR A 573 24.10 34.99 -28.81
CA THR A 573 24.31 34.82 -30.26
C THR A 573 24.72 36.11 -30.98
N GLN A 574 24.87 37.23 -30.26
CA GLN A 574 25.18 38.56 -30.82
C GLN A 574 26.61 38.72 -31.36
N SER A 575 27.54 37.80 -31.10
CA SER A 575 28.96 37.94 -31.46
C SER A 575 29.39 37.07 -32.65
N GLY A 576 29.87 37.71 -33.72
CA GLY A 576 30.75 37.15 -34.78
C GLY A 576 30.16 36.10 -35.73
N ASP A 577 30.68 36.03 -36.96
CA ASP A 577 30.41 34.92 -37.89
C ASP A 577 31.34 33.72 -37.55
N ASN A 578 30.77 32.53 -37.34
CA ASN A 578 31.45 31.23 -37.16
C ASN A 578 32.40 31.12 -35.93
N ASN A 579 31.82 30.96 -34.74
CA ASN A 579 32.52 30.77 -33.47
C ASN A 579 33.34 29.47 -33.43
N THR A 580 34.65 29.62 -33.66
CA THR A 580 35.63 28.51 -33.65
C THR A 580 36.80 28.86 -32.73
N SER A 581 37.04 28.01 -31.73
CA SER A 581 38.18 28.12 -30.81
C SER A 581 39.39 27.32 -31.29
N ALA A 582 40.58 27.87 -31.05
CA ALA A 582 41.85 27.15 -31.19
C ALA A 582 42.13 26.21 -30.00
N GLU A 583 41.49 26.45 -28.86
CA GLU A 583 41.58 25.58 -27.69
C GLU A 583 40.64 24.37 -27.86
N ILE A 584 41.16 23.20 -27.52
CA ILE A 584 40.35 21.97 -27.49
C ILE A 584 39.74 21.83 -26.11
N PHE A 585 38.49 21.41 -26.06
CA PHE A 585 37.78 21.06 -24.83
C PHE A 585 36.98 19.77 -25.06
N LYS A 586 36.62 19.12 -23.95
CA LYS A 586 35.97 17.79 -23.99
C LYS A 586 34.45 17.85 -23.80
N THR A 587 33.89 19.01 -23.51
CA THR A 587 32.44 19.24 -23.42
C THR A 587 31.78 19.17 -24.79
N CYS A 588 30.67 18.44 -24.90
CA CYS A 588 30.08 18.10 -26.19
C CYS A 588 28.57 17.87 -26.09
N LEU A 589 27.82 18.42 -27.04
CA LEU A 589 26.40 18.17 -27.24
C LEU A 589 26.25 17.05 -28.27
N VAL A 590 25.39 16.06 -27.99
CA VAL A 590 25.23 14.89 -28.88
C VAL A 590 23.78 14.73 -29.31
N ILE A 591 23.57 14.51 -30.60
CA ILE A 591 22.26 14.21 -31.19
C ILE A 591 22.26 12.75 -31.64
N GLU A 592 21.33 11.97 -31.12
CA GLU A 592 21.21 10.53 -31.41
C GLU A 592 19.77 10.17 -31.74
N VAL A 593 19.56 9.31 -32.73
CA VAL A 593 18.24 8.75 -33.02
C VAL A 593 18.17 7.32 -32.50
N ARG A 594 17.19 7.04 -31.64
CA ARG A 594 16.96 5.71 -31.08
C ARG A 594 15.48 5.36 -31.18
N GLN A 595 15.18 4.21 -31.79
CA GLN A 595 13.80 3.70 -31.94
C GLN A 595 12.83 4.75 -32.51
N GLY A 596 13.24 5.43 -33.59
CA GLY A 596 12.42 6.43 -34.27
C GLY A 596 12.23 7.76 -33.52
N LYS A 597 13.00 8.01 -32.46
CA LYS A 597 12.96 9.23 -31.63
C LYS A 597 14.31 9.95 -31.68
N LEU A 598 14.30 11.29 -31.71
CA LEU A 598 15.51 12.11 -31.66
C LEU A 598 15.80 12.56 -30.23
N PHE A 599 16.98 12.20 -29.73
CA PHE A 599 17.49 12.58 -28.42
C PHE A 599 18.56 13.65 -28.57
N VAL A 600 18.50 14.68 -27.71
CA VAL A 600 19.52 15.73 -27.61
C VAL A 600 20.15 15.62 -26.21
N PHE A 601 21.40 15.17 -26.18
CA PHE A 601 22.19 14.99 -24.99
C PHE A 601 22.92 16.30 -24.66
N PHE A 602 22.51 16.94 -23.56
CA PHE A 602 23.08 18.21 -23.13
C PHE A 602 24.42 17.99 -22.40
N PRO A 603 25.44 18.83 -22.69
CA PRO A 603 26.71 18.81 -21.97
C PRO A 603 26.56 19.37 -20.54
N PRO A 604 27.54 19.13 -19.65
CA PRO A 604 27.58 19.84 -18.38
C PRO A 604 27.82 21.34 -18.62
N VAL A 605 27.02 22.19 -17.97
CA VAL A 605 27.15 23.65 -18.01
C VAL A 605 27.08 24.21 -16.59
N MET A 606 27.81 25.28 -16.34
CA MET A 606 27.99 25.81 -14.98
C MET A 606 26.92 26.82 -14.56
N LEU A 607 26.30 27.51 -15.51
CA LEU A 607 25.30 28.56 -15.28
C LEU A 607 23.97 28.22 -15.94
N LEU A 608 22.88 28.55 -15.25
CA LEU A 608 21.51 28.29 -15.72
C LEU A 608 21.21 29.06 -16.99
N GLU A 609 21.72 30.29 -17.11
CA GLU A 609 21.56 31.16 -18.27
C GLU A 609 22.07 30.44 -19.54
N HIS A 610 23.22 29.77 -19.47
CA HIS A 610 23.78 29.03 -20.60
C HIS A 610 22.90 27.82 -20.94
N TYR A 611 22.41 27.10 -19.93
CA TYR A 611 21.50 25.98 -20.14
C TYR A 611 20.21 26.42 -20.87
N LEU A 612 19.59 27.52 -20.43
CA LEU A 612 18.36 28.04 -21.04
C LEU A 612 18.56 28.47 -22.49
N GLY A 613 19.70 29.10 -22.82
CA GLY A 613 20.02 29.45 -24.19
C GLY A 613 20.14 28.23 -25.12
N LEU A 614 20.73 27.13 -24.64
CA LEU A 614 20.75 25.86 -25.38
C LEU A 614 19.35 25.28 -25.56
N VAL A 615 18.49 25.33 -24.53
CA VAL A 615 17.10 24.87 -24.64
C VAL A 615 16.36 25.67 -25.71
N THR A 616 16.47 26.99 -25.71
CA THR A 616 15.83 27.86 -26.71
C THR A 616 16.33 27.57 -28.13
N ALA A 617 17.64 27.40 -28.32
CA ALA A 617 18.19 27.03 -29.63
C ALA A 617 17.67 25.68 -30.14
N VAL A 618 17.59 24.68 -29.25
CA VAL A 618 17.04 23.35 -29.58
C VAL A 618 15.55 23.43 -29.92
N GLU A 619 14.77 24.22 -29.17
CA GLU A 619 13.35 24.44 -29.43
C GLU A 619 13.11 25.11 -30.80
N HIS A 620 13.90 26.13 -31.15
CA HIS A 620 13.82 26.80 -32.46
C HIS A 620 14.04 25.84 -33.62
N VAL A 621 15.07 25.00 -33.53
CA VAL A 621 15.40 24.01 -34.57
C VAL A 621 14.32 22.93 -34.64
N ALA A 622 13.85 22.44 -33.51
CA ALA A 622 12.74 21.50 -33.43
C ALA A 622 11.48 22.04 -34.10
N SER A 623 11.12 23.30 -33.82
CA SER A 623 9.97 23.98 -34.43
C SER A 623 10.14 24.20 -35.93
N ARG A 624 11.32 24.67 -36.37
CA ARG A 624 11.65 24.93 -37.78
C ARG A 624 11.61 23.65 -38.63
N LEU A 625 12.13 22.56 -38.10
CA LEU A 625 12.19 21.27 -38.81
C LEU A 625 10.92 20.43 -38.63
N GLY A 626 10.06 20.78 -37.67
CA GLY A 626 8.89 20.00 -37.31
C GLY A 626 9.25 18.66 -36.67
N ILE A 627 10.37 18.58 -35.96
CA ILE A 627 10.90 17.37 -35.35
C ILE A 627 10.79 17.48 -33.83
N PRO A 628 9.96 16.67 -33.17
CA PRO A 628 9.90 16.64 -31.71
C PRO A 628 11.13 15.91 -31.13
N VAL A 629 11.60 16.38 -29.98
CA VAL A 629 12.88 15.97 -29.39
C VAL A 629 12.73 15.52 -27.93
N LEU A 630 13.58 14.60 -27.50
CA LEU A 630 13.76 14.18 -26.12
C LEU A 630 15.05 14.79 -25.57
N ILE A 631 14.98 15.52 -24.47
CA ILE A 631 16.17 16.09 -23.82
C ILE A 631 16.74 15.09 -22.83
N GLU A 632 18.05 14.85 -22.89
CA GLU A 632 18.79 13.97 -21.98
C GLU A 632 20.16 14.56 -21.64
N GLY A 633 21.01 13.81 -20.94
CA GLY A 633 22.35 14.25 -20.55
C GLY A 633 22.39 14.89 -19.17
N TYR A 634 23.19 15.95 -19.03
CA TYR A 634 23.40 16.62 -17.74
C TYR A 634 22.20 17.48 -17.35
N ASP A 635 21.87 17.49 -16.06
CA ASP A 635 20.78 18.31 -15.51
C ASP A 635 21.10 19.81 -15.65
N PRO A 636 20.08 20.68 -15.67
CA PRO A 636 20.30 22.11 -15.43
C PRO A 636 21.11 22.32 -14.15
N PRO A 637 22.10 23.22 -14.14
CA PRO A 637 22.89 23.50 -12.95
C PRO A 637 21.99 23.96 -11.80
N SER A 638 22.38 23.64 -10.57
CA SER A 638 21.57 23.90 -9.39
C SER A 638 21.39 25.40 -9.14
N ASP A 639 20.19 25.94 -9.35
CA ASP A 639 19.87 27.37 -9.22
C ASP A 639 18.62 27.60 -8.32
N ASN A 640 18.55 28.68 -7.53
CA ASN A 640 17.39 28.93 -6.65
C ASN A 640 16.15 29.40 -7.44
N ARG A 641 16.28 29.77 -8.71
CA ARG A 641 15.20 30.29 -9.57
C ARG A 641 14.42 29.17 -10.30
N LEU A 642 14.84 27.92 -10.16
CA LEU A 642 14.17 26.74 -10.70
C LEU A 642 13.49 25.90 -9.62
N GLN A 643 12.35 25.33 -9.97
CA GLN A 643 11.75 24.20 -9.28
C GLN A 643 11.80 22.96 -10.16
N LYS A 644 11.74 21.79 -9.51
CA LYS A 644 11.72 20.51 -10.18
C LYS A 644 10.99 19.44 -9.40
N PHE A 645 10.43 18.48 -10.11
CA PHE A 645 10.10 17.17 -9.56
C PHE A 645 10.82 16.09 -10.37
N MET A 646 11.09 14.95 -9.73
CA MET A 646 11.76 13.83 -10.38
C MET A 646 11.07 12.52 -10.03
N ILE A 647 11.02 11.60 -10.99
CA ILE A 647 10.54 10.24 -10.81
C ILE A 647 11.71 9.29 -11.12
N THR A 648 12.05 8.45 -10.14
CA THR A 648 13.20 7.53 -10.20
C THR A 648 12.80 6.12 -9.75
N PRO A 649 13.43 5.08 -10.29
CA PRO A 649 13.20 3.71 -9.85
C PRO A 649 14.09 3.39 -8.65
N ASP A 650 13.48 2.76 -7.64
CA ASP A 650 14.18 2.16 -6.52
C ASP A 650 13.81 0.67 -6.39
N PRO A 651 14.60 -0.14 -5.67
CA PRO A 651 14.31 -1.56 -5.52
C PRO A 651 12.90 -1.77 -4.95
N GLY A 652 12.03 -2.40 -5.75
CA GLY A 652 10.64 -2.67 -5.37
C GLY A 652 9.66 -1.48 -5.44
N VAL A 653 10.09 -0.26 -5.77
CA VAL A 653 9.21 0.93 -5.82
C VAL A 653 9.57 1.91 -6.95
N ILE A 654 8.68 2.85 -7.23
CA ILE A 654 8.99 4.12 -7.88
C ILE A 654 9.02 5.18 -6.78
N GLU A 655 10.03 6.05 -6.80
CA GLU A 655 10.13 7.20 -5.91
C GLU A 655 9.81 8.49 -6.68
N VAL A 656 8.98 9.36 -6.11
CA VAL A 656 8.67 10.67 -6.66
C VAL A 656 9.23 11.73 -5.72
N ASN A 657 10.29 12.39 -6.15
CA ASN A 657 10.84 13.57 -5.47
C ASN A 657 9.97 14.77 -5.85
N ILE A 658 9.00 15.13 -5.01
CA ILE A 658 8.11 16.27 -5.28
C ILE A 658 8.79 17.59 -4.88
N HIS A 659 8.48 18.65 -5.62
CA HIS A 659 8.98 19.99 -5.32
C HIS A 659 8.48 20.46 -3.93
N PRO A 660 9.31 21.22 -3.19
CA PRO A 660 8.96 21.68 -1.86
C PRO A 660 7.85 22.75 -1.91
N SER A 661 6.98 22.73 -0.91
CA SER A 661 5.86 23.66 -0.74
C SER A 661 6.18 24.66 0.38
N THR A 662 5.76 25.91 0.20
CA THR A 662 5.98 27.01 1.16
C THR A 662 4.85 27.11 2.19
N THR A 663 3.63 26.80 1.78
CA THR A 663 2.45 26.87 2.64
C THR A 663 1.81 25.49 2.84
N TRP A 664 1.07 25.36 3.94
CA TRP A 664 0.28 24.19 4.28
C TRP A 664 -0.75 23.86 3.20
N ARG A 665 -1.43 24.87 2.65
CA ARG A 665 -2.44 24.70 1.59
C ARG A 665 -1.83 24.22 0.28
N GLU A 666 -0.66 24.75 -0.07
CA GLU A 666 0.11 24.28 -1.23
C GLU A 666 0.53 22.81 -1.06
N LEU A 667 1.05 22.45 0.12
CA LEU A 667 1.47 21.09 0.44
C LEU A 667 0.31 20.08 0.32
N LEU A 668 -0.86 20.43 0.86
CA LEU A 668 -2.09 19.64 0.75
C LEU A 668 -2.47 19.38 -0.71
N ASN A 669 -2.54 20.45 -1.51
CA ASN A 669 -2.91 20.37 -2.92
C ASN A 669 -1.90 19.54 -3.74
N ASN A 670 -0.62 19.68 -3.44
CA ASN A 670 0.46 18.96 -4.12
C ASN A 670 0.38 17.45 -3.89
N TYR A 671 0.17 17.04 -2.63
CA TYR A 671 0.04 15.63 -2.28
C TYR A 671 -1.28 15.01 -2.75
N GLU A 672 -2.40 15.73 -2.65
CA GLU A 672 -3.69 15.28 -3.19
C GLU A 672 -3.60 15.05 -4.70
N THR A 673 -3.00 15.99 -5.42
CA THR A 673 -2.78 15.90 -6.87
C THR A 673 -1.88 14.70 -7.20
N LEU A 674 -0.76 14.53 -6.50
CA LEU A 674 0.16 13.42 -6.74
C LEU A 674 -0.50 12.05 -6.52
N TYR A 675 -1.19 11.85 -5.40
CA TYR A 675 -1.89 10.60 -5.11
C TYR A 675 -3.00 10.31 -6.14
N THR A 676 -3.73 11.35 -6.56
CA THR A 676 -4.76 11.21 -7.60
C THR A 676 -4.13 10.80 -8.93
N CYS A 677 -3.07 11.47 -9.37
CA CYS A 677 -2.37 11.13 -10.60
C CYS A 677 -1.74 9.72 -10.53
N ALA A 678 -1.21 9.30 -9.38
CA ALA A 678 -0.66 7.96 -9.16
C ALA A 678 -1.76 6.90 -9.29
N ARG A 679 -2.89 7.08 -8.59
CA ARG A 679 -4.04 6.16 -8.67
C ARG A 679 -4.55 6.03 -10.11
N GLU A 680 -4.75 7.15 -10.81
CA GLU A 680 -5.14 7.14 -12.24
C GLU A 680 -4.09 6.51 -13.16
N SER A 681 -2.82 6.45 -12.73
CA SER A 681 -1.72 5.77 -13.42
C SER A 681 -1.57 4.31 -13.00
N ARG A 682 -2.55 3.76 -12.28
CA ARG A 682 -2.56 2.38 -11.75
C ARG A 682 -1.42 2.10 -10.77
N LEU A 683 -1.05 3.12 -9.99
CA LEU A 683 -0.06 3.05 -8.92
C LEU A 683 -0.75 3.27 -7.56
N THR A 684 -0.24 2.59 -6.52
CA THR A 684 -0.72 2.70 -5.13
C THR A 684 0.44 2.86 -4.16
N THR A 685 0.13 3.21 -2.91
CA THR A 685 1.10 3.49 -1.84
C THR A 685 1.14 2.37 -0.78
N GLU A 686 0.53 1.24 -1.07
CA GLU A 686 0.37 0.13 -0.14
C GLU A 686 0.61 -1.24 -0.79
N LYS A 687 0.89 -2.23 0.05
CA LYS A 687 1.02 -3.65 -0.32
C LYS A 687 0.33 -4.53 0.70
N PHE A 688 0.01 -5.75 0.28
CA PHE A 688 -0.45 -6.80 1.18
C PHE A 688 0.62 -7.88 1.28
N ASN A 689 0.86 -8.39 2.48
CA ASN A 689 1.62 -9.62 2.69
C ASN A 689 0.73 -10.85 2.39
N LEU A 690 1.34 -12.02 2.20
CA LEU A 690 0.63 -13.29 1.95
C LEU A 690 -0.44 -13.62 2.99
N ASP A 691 -0.20 -13.22 4.24
CA ASP A 691 -1.12 -13.44 5.36
C ASP A 691 -2.27 -12.42 5.42
N GLY A 692 -2.34 -11.52 4.44
CA GLY A 692 -3.29 -10.42 4.39
C GLY A 692 -2.87 -9.21 5.22
N ARG A 693 -1.70 -9.17 5.87
CA ARG A 693 -1.26 -7.98 6.59
C ARG A 693 -1.04 -6.82 5.62
N HIS A 694 -1.56 -5.66 6.01
CA HIS A 694 -1.42 -4.44 5.26
C HIS A 694 -0.09 -3.76 5.59
N THR A 695 0.67 -3.32 4.58
CA THR A 695 1.96 -2.65 4.74
C THR A 695 2.09 -1.46 3.79
N GLY A 696 3.03 -0.55 4.07
CA GLY A 696 3.45 0.44 3.07
C GLY A 696 4.08 -0.22 1.85
N THR A 697 4.51 0.58 0.89
CA THR A 697 5.21 0.10 -0.33
C THR A 697 6.50 -0.66 -0.03
N GLY A 698 7.07 -0.53 1.18
CA GLY A 698 8.41 -0.99 1.53
C GLY A 698 9.51 0.01 1.16
N GLY A 699 9.17 1.06 0.42
CA GLY A 699 9.97 2.27 0.29
C GLY A 699 9.61 3.27 1.40
N GLY A 700 10.57 4.10 1.79
CA GLY A 700 10.32 5.16 2.76
C GLY A 700 9.40 6.26 2.21
N ASN A 701 8.84 7.07 3.10
CA ASN A 701 8.25 8.37 2.80
C ASN A 701 9.16 9.44 3.43
N HIS A 702 10.29 9.74 2.78
CA HIS A 702 11.20 10.71 3.36
C HIS A 702 10.55 12.10 3.36
N VAL A 703 10.46 12.72 4.52
CA VAL A 703 9.92 14.08 4.67
C VAL A 703 11.09 15.05 4.72
N THR A 704 11.06 16.09 3.90
CA THR A 704 12.13 17.07 3.81
C THR A 704 11.72 18.41 4.41
N LEU A 705 12.59 19.02 5.21
CA LEU A 705 12.44 20.36 5.77
C LEU A 705 13.60 21.25 5.34
N GLY A 706 13.32 22.46 4.89
CA GLY A 706 14.35 23.42 4.52
C GLY A 706 13.83 24.86 4.45
N GLY A 707 14.55 25.70 3.71
CA GLY A 707 14.13 27.05 3.33
C GLY A 707 13.90 27.15 1.82
N LEU A 708 13.44 28.32 1.35
CA LEU A 708 13.41 28.62 -0.09
C LEU A 708 14.82 28.68 -0.66
N LYS A 709 15.73 29.35 0.07
CA LYS A 709 17.17 29.27 -0.14
C LYS A 709 17.82 28.54 1.03
N PRO A 710 19.04 27.99 0.86
CA PRO A 710 19.75 27.36 1.97
C PRO A 710 19.94 28.30 3.17
N ALA A 711 20.17 29.60 2.94
CA ALA A 711 20.30 30.62 3.99
C ALA A 711 19.03 30.80 4.83
N ASP A 712 17.86 30.55 4.25
CA ASP A 712 16.55 30.70 4.91
C ASP A 712 16.19 29.47 5.76
N SER A 713 16.99 28.39 5.68
CA SER A 713 16.70 27.14 6.37
C SER A 713 16.65 27.35 7.89
N PRO A 714 15.53 27.03 8.56
CA PRO A 714 15.40 27.22 10.01
C PRO A 714 16.45 26.42 10.80
N LEU A 715 16.93 25.32 10.23
CA LEU A 715 17.91 24.42 10.85
C LEU A 715 19.34 24.96 10.77
N LEU A 716 19.64 25.77 9.74
CA LEU A 716 20.93 26.45 9.60
C LEU A 716 20.96 27.77 10.37
N ARG A 717 19.85 28.52 10.37
CA ARG A 717 19.68 29.76 11.14
C ARG A 717 19.71 29.51 12.66
N ARG A 718 19.13 28.38 13.10
CA ARG A 718 19.01 27.97 14.51
C ARG A 718 19.34 26.48 14.71
N PRO A 719 20.61 26.14 14.99
CA PRO A 719 21.04 24.75 15.20
C PRO A 719 20.38 24.07 16.41
N ASP A 720 19.91 24.84 17.38
CA ASP A 720 19.19 24.35 18.56
C ASP A 720 17.81 23.77 18.23
N VAL A 721 17.23 24.12 17.07
CA VAL A 721 16.00 23.50 16.56
C VAL A 721 16.27 22.04 16.20
N LEU A 722 17.39 21.73 15.52
CA LEU A 722 17.79 20.35 15.23
C LEU A 722 18.07 19.57 16.52
N LYS A 723 18.75 20.19 17.51
CA LYS A 723 18.89 19.60 18.85
C LYS A 723 17.54 19.30 19.49
N SER A 724 16.56 20.21 19.38
CA SER A 724 15.22 20.04 19.92
C SER A 724 14.53 18.83 19.28
N PHE A 725 14.59 18.70 17.96
CA PHE A 725 14.08 17.52 17.24
C PHE A 725 14.72 16.22 17.72
N ILE A 726 16.07 16.16 17.75
CA ILE A 726 16.78 14.95 18.17
C ILE A 726 16.42 14.58 19.61
N THR A 727 16.42 15.55 20.52
CA THR A 727 16.09 15.32 21.95
C THR A 727 14.64 14.85 22.11
N TYR A 728 13.71 15.49 21.42
CA TYR A 728 12.28 15.17 21.53
C TYR A 728 11.96 13.79 20.93
N TRP A 729 12.51 13.44 19.77
CA TRP A 729 12.42 12.08 19.22
C TRP A 729 13.07 11.04 20.13
N GLN A 730 14.19 11.39 20.77
CA GLN A 730 14.86 10.51 21.72
C GLN A 730 13.96 10.25 22.95
N HIS A 731 13.24 11.26 23.43
CA HIS A 731 12.30 11.15 24.55
C HIS A 731 11.00 10.43 24.21
N HIS A 732 10.54 10.50 22.96
CA HIS A 732 9.27 9.93 22.52
C HIS A 732 9.47 8.87 21.44
N PRO A 733 9.83 7.62 21.80
CA PRO A 733 10.02 6.53 20.85
C PRO A 733 8.82 6.23 19.95
N SER A 734 7.59 6.62 20.34
CA SER A 734 6.42 6.49 19.48
C SER A 734 6.60 7.19 18.13
N LEU A 735 7.33 8.31 18.09
CA LEU A 735 7.60 9.07 16.87
C LEU A 735 8.47 8.30 15.85
N SER A 736 9.23 7.30 16.30
CA SER A 736 9.98 6.41 15.41
C SER A 736 9.23 5.11 15.13
N TYR A 737 8.54 4.54 16.11
CA TYR A 737 7.97 3.20 15.98
C TYR A 737 6.56 3.15 15.38
N LEU A 738 5.75 4.19 15.58
CA LEU A 738 4.40 4.24 15.02
C LEU A 738 4.41 4.38 13.50
N PHE A 739 5.33 5.21 13.00
CA PHE A 739 5.36 5.59 11.59
C PHE A 739 6.36 4.80 10.75
N SER A 740 7.18 3.93 11.35
CA SER A 740 8.20 3.14 10.64
C SER A 740 7.63 1.88 9.99
N SER A 741 8.42 1.35 9.06
CA SER A 741 8.15 0.08 8.38
C SER A 741 8.29 -1.10 9.34
N GLN A 742 8.04 -2.33 8.88
CA GLN A 742 8.20 -3.52 9.72
C GLN A 742 9.65 -3.75 10.16
N PHE A 743 10.62 -3.26 9.38
CA PHE A 743 12.04 -3.46 9.65
C PHE A 743 12.62 -2.34 10.51
N ILE A 744 12.63 -2.55 11.83
CA ILE A 744 13.17 -1.62 12.82
C ILE A 744 14.39 -2.18 13.55
N GLY A 745 15.17 -1.31 14.18
CA GLY A 745 16.37 -1.65 14.95
C GLY A 745 17.67 -1.12 14.34
N PRO A 746 18.84 -1.50 14.89
CA PRO A 746 20.13 -0.86 14.61
C PRO A 746 20.62 -1.05 13.16
N THR A 747 20.09 -2.06 12.48
CA THR A 747 20.43 -2.40 11.08
C THR A 747 19.35 -1.99 10.10
N SER A 748 18.31 -1.28 10.55
CA SER A 748 17.19 -0.82 9.74
C SER A 748 17.61 0.21 8.68
N GLN A 749 16.67 0.65 7.84
CA GLN A 749 16.94 1.69 6.84
C GLN A 749 17.21 3.06 7.49
N ALA A 750 16.63 3.30 8.67
CA ALA A 750 16.69 4.57 9.39
C ALA A 750 16.72 4.33 10.91
N PRO A 751 17.76 3.67 11.48
CA PRO A 751 17.89 3.48 12.92
C PRO A 751 17.84 4.78 13.70
N ARG A 752 17.23 4.69 14.90
CA ARG A 752 17.29 5.74 15.91
C ARG A 752 18.74 5.93 16.39
N VAL A 753 19.06 7.15 16.83
CA VAL A 753 20.40 7.48 17.33
C VAL A 753 20.81 6.67 18.57
N ASP A 754 19.85 6.16 19.35
CA ASP A 754 20.06 5.31 20.52
C ASP A 754 19.87 3.81 20.27
N GLU A 755 19.76 3.39 19.01
CA GLU A 755 19.72 1.98 18.59
C GLU A 755 21.02 1.60 17.86
N GLY A 756 22.04 1.18 18.61
CA GLY A 756 23.19 0.47 18.02
C GLY A 756 24.53 0.64 18.76
N ARG A 757 24.87 1.85 19.20
CA ARG A 757 26.11 2.13 19.95
C ARG A 757 25.79 2.72 21.31
N ASP A 758 26.22 2.04 22.38
CA ASP A 758 25.89 2.40 23.75
C ASP A 758 26.43 3.78 24.16
N GLU A 759 27.58 4.18 23.60
CA GLU A 759 28.24 5.47 23.86
C GLU A 759 27.66 6.65 23.07
N MET A 760 26.81 6.41 22.06
CA MET A 760 26.36 7.46 21.13
C MET A 760 25.69 8.64 21.85
N LEU A 761 24.84 8.35 22.83
CA LEU A 761 24.14 9.41 23.58
C LEU A 761 25.08 10.26 24.44
N TYR A 762 26.20 9.69 24.91
CA TYR A 762 27.20 10.44 25.66
C TYR A 762 27.95 11.42 24.74
N GLU A 763 28.36 10.98 23.55
CA GLU A 763 29.00 11.85 22.56
C GLU A 763 28.04 12.93 22.04
N LEU A 764 26.75 12.60 21.88
CA LEU A 764 25.71 13.55 21.49
C LEU A 764 25.48 14.63 22.56
N GLU A 765 25.56 14.29 23.85
CA GLU A 765 25.51 15.28 24.94
C GLU A 765 26.68 16.26 24.89
N ILE A 766 27.88 15.81 24.49
CA ILE A 766 29.04 16.69 24.28
C ILE A 766 28.80 17.59 23.07
N ALA A 767 28.29 17.04 21.96
CA ALA A 767 27.96 17.81 20.76
C ALA A 767 26.92 18.91 21.04
N PHE A 768 25.89 18.61 21.85
CA PHE A 768 24.91 19.60 22.29
C PHE A 768 25.50 20.76 23.09
N GLN A 769 26.64 20.57 23.77
CA GLN A 769 27.35 21.64 24.48
C GLN A 769 28.15 22.54 23.56
N GLN A 770 28.45 22.08 22.33
CA GLN A 770 29.20 22.86 21.34
C GLN A 770 28.30 23.77 20.49
N ILE A 771 26.97 23.67 20.63
CA ILE A 771 26.03 24.56 19.95
C ILE A 771 26.16 25.96 20.56
N PRO A 772 26.52 26.98 19.77
CA PRO A 772 26.75 28.32 20.29
C PRO A 772 25.42 28.99 20.71
N ASP A 773 25.44 29.68 21.85
CA ASP A 773 24.33 30.51 22.33
C ASP A 773 24.45 31.92 21.73
N LEU A 774 24.29 32.00 20.40
CA LEU A 774 24.29 33.25 19.63
C LEU A 774 22.87 33.59 19.19
N SER A 775 22.61 34.86 18.83
CA SER A 775 21.32 35.22 18.26
C SER A 775 21.12 34.56 16.89
N GLU A 776 19.86 34.56 16.44
CA GLU A 776 19.49 34.15 15.08
C GLU A 776 20.40 34.78 14.02
N ASP A 777 20.72 33.99 12.98
CA ASP A 777 21.57 34.37 11.84
C ASP A 777 23.03 34.74 12.15
N GLN A 778 23.46 34.63 13.41
CA GLN A 778 24.87 34.84 13.80
C GLN A 778 25.69 33.55 13.83
N VAL A 779 25.04 32.39 13.77
CA VAL A 779 25.74 31.09 13.76
C VAL A 779 26.23 30.78 12.34
N PRO A 780 27.52 30.45 12.14
CA PRO A 780 28.00 30.02 10.84
C PRO A 780 27.28 28.74 10.35
N TYR A 781 26.67 28.78 9.17
CA TYR A 781 25.85 27.67 8.65
C TYR A 781 26.56 26.31 8.61
N TRP A 782 27.86 26.30 8.29
CA TRP A 782 28.66 25.06 8.24
C TRP A 782 28.78 24.35 9.59
N LEU A 783 28.57 25.06 10.70
CA LEU A 783 28.79 24.54 12.05
C LEU A 783 27.79 23.42 12.40
N VAL A 784 26.54 23.55 11.94
CA VAL A 784 25.47 22.57 12.22
C VAL A 784 25.88 21.18 11.75
N ASP A 785 26.37 21.11 10.52
CA ASP A 785 26.84 19.86 9.92
C ASP A 785 28.04 19.28 10.69
N ARG A 786 29.03 20.11 11.05
CA ARG A 786 30.22 19.65 11.77
C ARG A 786 29.92 19.10 13.16
N ILE A 787 28.90 19.63 13.83
CA ILE A 787 28.48 19.15 15.16
C ILE A 787 27.82 17.76 15.05
N PHE A 788 26.98 17.53 14.03
CA PHE A 788 26.09 16.36 14.02
C PHE A 788 26.48 15.23 13.04
N ARG A 789 27.25 15.51 11.97
CA ARG A 789 27.46 14.56 10.86
C ARG A 789 27.96 13.19 11.26
N ASN A 790 28.86 13.10 12.23
CA ASN A 790 29.45 11.82 12.65
C ASN A 790 28.64 11.10 13.73
N LEU A 791 27.58 11.73 14.24
CA LEU A 791 26.71 11.20 15.31
C LEU A 791 25.35 10.76 14.75
N LEU A 792 24.86 11.43 13.72
CA LEU A 792 23.65 11.05 12.98
C LEU A 792 24.02 10.08 11.86
N VAL A 793 24.40 8.86 12.24
CA VAL A 793 24.86 7.80 11.33
C VAL A 793 24.33 6.44 11.77
N ASP A 794 24.24 5.50 10.82
CA ASP A 794 24.02 4.09 11.16
C ASP A 794 25.26 3.43 11.80
N ILE A 795 25.14 2.15 12.17
CA ILE A 795 26.25 1.38 12.77
C ILE A 795 27.51 1.32 11.87
N THR A 796 27.37 1.52 10.56
CA THR A 796 28.46 1.52 9.58
C THR A 796 29.08 2.90 9.34
N GLY A 797 28.48 3.96 9.90
CA GLY A 797 28.92 5.35 9.70
C GLY A 797 28.25 6.05 8.51
N ASN A 798 27.15 5.50 7.99
CA ASN A 798 26.41 6.08 6.86
C ASN A 798 25.35 7.09 7.33
N THR A 799 25.51 8.36 6.95
CA THR A 799 24.60 9.47 7.25
C THR A 799 23.26 9.37 6.52
N HIS A 800 23.25 8.82 5.31
CA HIS A 800 22.05 8.61 4.50
C HIS A 800 21.10 7.56 5.12
N ARG A 801 21.59 6.78 6.09
CA ARG A 801 20.81 5.77 6.80
C ARG A 801 20.44 6.20 8.22
N ALA A 802 20.65 7.44 8.60
CA ALA A 802 20.17 7.95 9.88
C ALA A 802 18.68 8.31 9.81
N GLU A 803 17.97 8.20 10.94
CA GLU A 803 16.59 8.70 11.07
C GLU A 803 16.48 10.19 10.72
N PHE A 804 17.46 10.97 11.16
CA PHE A 804 17.68 12.37 10.78
C PHE A 804 18.85 12.46 9.83
N CYS A 805 18.58 12.50 8.52
CA CYS A 805 19.61 12.57 7.49
C CYS A 805 19.97 14.03 7.18
N ILE A 806 21.26 14.35 7.33
CA ILE A 806 21.81 15.70 7.12
C ILE A 806 22.66 15.81 5.84
N ASP A 807 22.59 14.83 4.95
CA ASP A 807 23.39 14.84 3.72
C ASP A 807 23.06 16.02 2.80
N LYS A 808 21.79 16.43 2.78
CA LYS A 808 21.31 17.60 2.04
C LYS A 808 21.35 18.89 2.86
N LEU A 809 21.89 18.88 4.09
CA LEU A 809 21.89 20.06 4.97
C LEU A 809 23.02 21.03 4.61
N TYR A 810 24.27 20.66 4.90
CA TYR A 810 25.44 21.47 4.55
C TYR A 810 26.66 20.56 4.30
N SER A 811 26.77 19.99 3.10
CA SER A 811 27.93 19.17 2.75
C SER A 811 29.24 19.98 2.75
N PRO A 812 30.34 19.45 3.31
CA PRO A 812 31.64 20.10 3.24
C PRO A 812 32.29 20.03 1.85
N ASP A 813 31.88 19.07 1.01
CA ASP A 813 32.64 18.64 -0.18
C ASP A 813 32.35 19.48 -1.43
N SER A 814 31.13 20.02 -1.57
CA SER A 814 30.73 20.85 -2.71
C SER A 814 29.72 21.93 -2.33
N SER A 815 29.60 22.98 -3.15
CA SER A 815 28.54 23.99 -3.05
C SER A 815 27.16 23.41 -3.38
N SER A 816 27.08 22.49 -4.36
CA SER A 816 25.86 21.78 -4.73
C SER A 816 25.26 20.91 -3.62
N GLY A 817 26.07 20.44 -2.67
CA GLY A 817 25.62 19.68 -1.51
C GLY A 817 25.14 20.53 -0.32
N ARG A 818 25.07 21.86 -0.45
CA ARG A 818 24.64 22.79 0.61
C ARG A 818 23.22 23.28 0.36
N LEU A 819 22.24 22.40 0.51
CA LEU A 819 20.83 22.70 0.19
C LEU A 819 20.04 23.25 1.38
N GLY A 820 20.57 23.14 2.61
CA GLY A 820 19.86 23.55 3.83
C GLY A 820 18.69 22.64 4.18
N ILE A 821 18.68 21.39 3.71
CA ILE A 821 17.57 20.45 3.86
C ILE A 821 17.92 19.35 4.87
N LEU A 822 17.02 19.11 5.82
CA LEU A 822 17.01 17.93 6.69
C LEU A 822 15.96 16.94 6.20
N GLU A 823 16.29 15.66 6.21
CA GLU A 823 15.38 14.60 5.82
C GLU A 823 15.04 13.71 7.01
N PHE A 824 13.75 13.47 7.21
CA PHE A 824 13.24 12.49 8.15
C PHE A 824 13.01 11.18 7.41
N ARG A 825 13.81 10.17 7.73
CA ARG A 825 13.82 8.89 6.98
C ARG A 825 13.10 7.74 7.70
N GLY A 826 12.73 7.94 8.97
CA GLY A 826 12.05 6.94 9.80
C GLY A 826 10.57 6.69 9.47
N PHE A 827 10.06 7.28 8.38
CA PHE A 827 8.65 7.22 7.99
C PHE A 827 8.44 6.21 6.85
N ASP A 828 7.52 5.27 7.05
CA ASP A 828 6.97 4.39 6.02
C ASP A 828 5.85 5.11 5.26
N MET A 829 5.54 4.63 4.06
CA MET A 829 4.55 5.23 3.19
C MET A 829 3.12 5.01 3.72
N PRO A 830 2.36 6.07 4.04
CA PRO A 830 0.97 5.93 4.46
C PRO A 830 0.05 5.57 3.28
N PRO A 831 -0.97 4.72 3.50
CA PRO A 831 -1.88 4.25 2.46
C PRO A 831 -2.79 5.35 1.88
N HIS A 832 -2.92 6.49 2.56
CA HIS A 832 -3.80 7.59 2.13
C HIS A 832 -3.13 8.96 2.34
N PHE A 833 -3.31 9.88 1.38
CA PHE A 833 -2.62 11.17 1.40
C PHE A 833 -2.93 11.99 2.66
N ARG A 834 -4.19 11.99 3.12
CA ARG A 834 -4.58 12.67 4.38
C ARG A 834 -3.79 12.17 5.60
N MET A 835 -3.42 10.88 5.65
CA MET A 835 -2.53 10.38 6.71
C MET A 835 -1.13 10.99 6.56
N SER A 836 -0.56 10.97 5.35
CA SER A 836 0.72 11.64 5.08
C SER A 836 0.71 13.12 5.53
N MET A 837 -0.40 13.83 5.30
CA MET A 837 -0.58 15.21 5.76
C MET A 837 -0.56 15.34 7.29
N VAL A 838 -1.15 14.43 8.05
CA VAL A 838 -1.06 14.46 9.52
C VAL A 838 0.38 14.24 10.01
N GLN A 839 1.18 13.37 9.36
CA GLN A 839 2.61 13.24 9.67
C GLN A 839 3.36 14.56 9.40
N MET A 840 3.08 15.19 8.27
CA MET A 840 3.71 16.46 7.91
C MET A 840 3.32 17.60 8.86
N LEU A 841 2.04 17.67 9.23
CA LEU A 841 1.52 18.64 10.17
C LEU A 841 2.15 18.46 11.56
N LEU A 842 2.33 17.22 12.02
CA LEU A 842 3.02 16.92 13.28
C LEU A 842 4.43 17.52 13.30
N ILE A 843 5.22 17.26 12.27
CA ILE A 843 6.59 17.79 12.15
C ILE A 843 6.58 19.32 12.07
N ARG A 844 5.67 19.89 11.29
CA ARG A 844 5.53 21.35 11.10
C ARG A 844 5.13 22.06 12.41
N GLY A 845 4.20 21.48 13.16
CA GLY A 845 3.77 21.97 14.48
C GLY A 845 4.89 21.92 15.52
N LEU A 846 5.65 20.82 15.57
CA LEU A 846 6.83 20.69 16.43
C LEU A 846 7.91 21.71 16.06
N LEU A 847 8.17 21.95 14.77
CA LEU A 847 9.12 22.98 14.34
C LEU A 847 8.68 24.37 14.83
N SER A 848 7.42 24.73 14.60
CA SER A 848 6.88 26.02 15.03
C SER A 848 6.93 26.20 16.55
N TRP A 849 6.67 25.12 17.31
CA TRP A 849 6.86 25.13 18.76
C TRP A 849 8.33 25.31 19.16
N PHE A 850 9.24 24.49 18.65
CA PHE A 850 10.66 24.53 19.00
C PHE A 850 11.31 25.85 18.60
N TRP A 851 10.84 26.49 17.53
CA TRP A 851 11.26 27.82 17.14
C TRP A 851 10.93 28.87 18.21
N LYS A 852 9.66 28.88 18.68
CA LYS A 852 9.20 29.78 19.75
C LYS A 852 9.88 29.48 21.09
N LYS A 853 10.05 28.19 21.40
CA LYS A 853 10.60 27.71 22.67
C LYS A 853 11.39 26.41 22.45
N PRO A 854 12.73 26.49 22.39
CA PRO A 854 13.58 25.32 22.21
C PRO A 854 13.39 24.25 23.29
N TYR A 855 13.38 22.98 22.88
CA TYR A 855 13.23 21.84 23.78
C TYR A 855 14.59 21.42 24.35
N ASN A 856 14.95 21.98 25.52
CA ASN A 856 16.27 21.78 26.13
C ASN A 856 16.18 20.90 27.39
N HIS A 857 16.31 19.59 27.20
CA HIS A 857 16.27 18.59 28.28
C HIS A 857 17.43 17.60 28.17
N LYS A 858 17.67 16.82 29.23
CA LYS A 858 18.70 15.76 29.24
C LYS A 858 18.16 14.51 28.56
N LEU A 859 18.98 13.86 27.73
CA LEU A 859 18.67 12.59 27.07
C LEU A 859 18.38 11.48 28.09
N VAL A 860 17.48 10.57 27.73
CA VAL A 860 17.03 9.44 28.56
C VAL A 860 17.76 8.16 28.15
N ARG A 861 18.30 7.41 29.12
CA ARG A 861 18.95 6.11 28.84
C ARG A 861 17.92 4.98 28.88
N TRP A 862 17.20 4.77 27.78
CA TRP A 862 16.11 3.78 27.71
C TRP A 862 16.59 2.32 27.80
N GLY A 863 17.73 1.99 27.17
CA GLY A 863 18.22 0.60 27.08
C GLY A 863 17.17 -0.35 26.50
N THR A 864 17.04 -1.55 27.08
CA THR A 864 16.08 -2.56 26.63
C THR A 864 14.62 -2.13 26.76
N SER A 865 14.32 -1.06 27.53
CA SER A 865 12.96 -0.52 27.66
C SER A 865 12.39 0.00 26.35
N LEU A 866 13.24 0.37 25.38
CA LEU A 866 12.82 0.70 24.00
C LEU A 866 12.02 -0.45 23.40
N HIS A 867 12.64 -1.63 23.39
CA HIS A 867 12.08 -2.82 22.75
C HIS A 867 11.06 -3.54 23.61
N ASP A 868 11.07 -3.35 24.93
CA ASP A 868 10.10 -3.99 25.82
C ASP A 868 8.75 -3.25 25.88
N ARG A 869 8.76 -1.91 25.93
CA ARG A 869 7.53 -1.11 26.09
C ARG A 869 7.03 -0.54 24.78
N PHE A 870 7.85 0.23 24.08
CA PHE A 870 7.38 1.09 22.97
C PHE A 870 7.09 0.34 21.67
N LEU A 871 7.46 -0.94 21.60
CA LEU A 871 7.01 -1.85 20.54
C LEU A 871 5.60 -2.40 20.77
N LEU A 872 5.03 -2.18 21.96
CA LEU A 872 3.66 -2.56 22.30
C LEU A 872 2.71 -1.38 22.03
N PRO A 873 1.55 -1.62 21.39
CA PRO A 873 0.57 -0.59 21.05
C PRO A 873 0.18 0.32 22.21
N HIS A 874 0.01 -0.21 23.43
CA HIS A 874 -0.44 0.56 24.59
C HIS A 874 0.55 1.64 25.02
N TYR A 875 1.84 1.28 25.15
CA TYR A 875 2.85 2.25 25.59
C TYR A 875 3.21 3.22 24.46
N CYS A 876 3.18 2.76 23.20
CA CYS A 876 3.32 3.64 22.03
C CYS A 876 2.17 4.67 21.97
N TYR A 877 0.93 4.26 22.22
CA TYR A 877 -0.23 5.15 22.29
C TYR A 877 -0.11 6.15 23.44
N LYS A 878 0.29 5.68 24.63
CA LYS A 878 0.48 6.54 25.79
C LYS A 878 1.56 7.61 25.53
N ASP A 879 2.68 7.23 24.96
CA ASP A 879 3.78 8.12 24.61
C ASP A 879 3.38 9.17 23.56
N LEU A 880 2.69 8.75 22.49
CA LEU A 880 2.18 9.70 21.49
C LEU A 880 1.13 10.65 22.07
N ASN A 881 0.29 10.18 22.99
CA ASN A 881 -0.68 11.04 23.66
C ASN A 881 0.03 12.14 24.49
N GLU A 882 1.21 11.89 25.05
CA GLU A 882 2.04 12.93 25.67
C GLU A 882 2.49 13.98 24.63
N VAL A 883 2.90 13.54 23.44
CA VAL A 883 3.23 14.45 22.32
C VAL A 883 2.05 15.32 21.90
N VAL A 884 0.84 14.74 21.80
CA VAL A 884 -0.37 15.51 21.48
C VAL A 884 -0.68 16.54 22.57
N ASN A 885 -0.58 16.16 23.84
CA ASN A 885 -0.80 17.07 24.96
C ASN A 885 0.23 18.23 24.99
N ASP A 886 1.48 17.96 24.63
CA ASP A 886 2.52 18.97 24.51
C ASP A 886 2.20 19.97 23.40
N LEU A 887 1.77 19.50 22.23
CA LEU A 887 1.36 20.36 21.12
C LEU A 887 0.11 21.20 21.45
N GLN A 888 -0.87 20.61 22.13
CA GLN A 888 -2.01 21.35 22.68
C GLN A 888 -1.57 22.43 23.65
N SER A 889 -0.64 22.11 24.55
CA SER A 889 -0.06 23.07 25.51
C SER A 889 0.76 24.16 24.82
N ALA A 890 1.36 23.86 23.67
CA ALA A 890 2.05 24.82 22.80
C ALA A 890 1.10 25.71 21.98
N GLY A 891 -0.21 25.44 22.03
CA GLY A 891 -1.26 26.23 21.37
C GLY A 891 -1.81 25.63 20.08
N TYR A 892 -1.44 24.40 19.71
CA TYR A 892 -1.93 23.71 18.51
C TYR A 892 -2.93 22.63 18.89
N ALA A 893 -4.19 22.77 18.48
CA ALA A 893 -5.30 21.90 18.88
C ALA A 893 -5.29 20.52 18.19
N PHE A 894 -4.19 19.77 18.31
CA PHE A 894 -4.11 18.38 17.85
C PHE A 894 -5.06 17.48 18.65
N ASP A 895 -5.66 16.50 17.99
CA ASP A 895 -6.50 15.49 18.65
C ASP A 895 -5.86 14.10 18.50
N MET A 896 -5.86 13.31 19.58
CA MET A 896 -5.26 11.98 19.56
C MET A 896 -5.96 11.05 18.55
N SER A 897 -7.26 11.24 18.31
CA SER A 897 -8.02 10.46 17.31
C SER A 897 -7.50 10.64 15.88
N TRP A 898 -6.74 11.70 15.58
CA TRP A 898 -6.10 11.87 14.27
C TRP A 898 -4.99 10.84 14.02
N PHE A 899 -4.50 10.18 15.06
CA PHE A 899 -3.47 9.16 14.98
C PHE A 899 -4.04 7.72 15.00
N ASP A 900 -5.32 7.53 15.31
CA ASP A 900 -5.98 6.21 15.33
C ASP A 900 -5.81 5.42 14.01
N PRO A 901 -5.88 6.02 12.80
CA PRO A 901 -5.62 5.30 11.56
C PRO A 901 -4.19 4.72 11.49
N PHE A 902 -3.19 5.41 12.03
CA PHE A 902 -1.81 4.89 12.10
C PHE A 902 -1.70 3.74 13.08
N PHE A 903 -2.39 3.78 14.23
CA PHE A 903 -2.41 2.65 15.16
C PHE A 903 -3.08 1.43 14.54
N SER A 904 -4.20 1.62 13.84
CA SER A 904 -4.90 0.56 13.11
C SER A 904 -4.04 -0.05 12.00
N PHE A 905 -3.23 0.76 11.30
CA PHE A 905 -2.32 0.30 10.25
C PHE A 905 -1.08 -0.41 10.83
N ARG A 906 -0.43 0.19 11.84
CA ARG A 906 0.81 -0.31 12.43
C ARG A 906 0.60 -1.52 13.34
N PHE A 907 -0.47 -1.48 14.13
CA PHE A 907 -0.84 -2.46 15.16
C PHE A 907 -2.20 -3.10 14.85
N PRO A 908 -2.30 -3.88 13.76
CA PRO A 908 -3.58 -4.41 13.31
C PRO A 908 -4.25 -5.27 14.39
N PHE A 909 -5.55 -5.08 14.52
CA PHE A 909 -6.42 -5.88 15.38
C PHE A 909 -6.49 -7.33 14.89
N LEU A 910 -6.28 -8.27 15.81
CA LEU A 910 -6.32 -9.72 15.53
C LEU A 910 -7.64 -10.35 15.93
N GLY A 911 -8.19 -9.94 17.08
CA GLY A 911 -9.40 -10.52 17.63
C GLY A 911 -9.67 -10.07 19.05
N GLU A 912 -10.88 -10.33 19.53
CA GLU A 912 -11.29 -10.04 20.90
C GLU A 912 -12.19 -11.15 21.45
N LEU A 913 -12.26 -11.23 22.77
CA LEU A 913 -13.11 -12.14 23.50
C LEU A 913 -13.76 -11.39 24.67
N GLN A 914 -15.09 -11.39 24.72
CA GLN A 914 -15.88 -10.86 25.83
C GLN A 914 -16.42 -12.01 26.68
N VAL A 915 -16.13 -12.02 27.97
CA VAL A 915 -16.58 -13.03 28.94
C VAL A 915 -17.04 -12.32 30.20
N ASP A 916 -18.34 -12.31 30.45
CA ASP A 916 -18.95 -11.49 31.50
C ASP A 916 -18.45 -10.04 31.41
N ASP A 917 -17.86 -9.51 32.48
CA ASP A 917 -17.28 -8.15 32.54
C ASP A 917 -15.80 -8.09 32.06
N ILE A 918 -15.20 -9.22 31.67
CA ILE A 918 -13.80 -9.30 31.25
C ILE A 918 -13.73 -9.24 29.73
N HIS A 919 -13.03 -8.23 29.21
CA HIS A 919 -12.73 -8.08 27.78
C HIS A 919 -11.25 -8.32 27.54
N ILE A 920 -10.94 -9.20 26.60
CA ILE A 920 -9.57 -9.55 26.16
C ILE A 920 -9.43 -9.11 24.69
N GLU A 921 -8.47 -8.22 24.42
CA GLU A 921 -8.13 -7.72 23.09
C GLU A 921 -6.73 -8.21 22.67
N LEU A 922 -6.62 -8.72 21.44
CA LEU A 922 -5.35 -9.06 20.81
C LEU A 922 -5.06 -8.11 19.64
N LYS A 923 -3.88 -7.49 19.67
CA LYS A 923 -3.34 -6.67 18.57
C LYS A 923 -1.94 -7.14 18.22
N MET A 924 -1.57 -7.07 16.95
CA MET A 924 -0.16 -7.24 16.59
C MET A 924 0.67 -6.13 17.23
N ALA A 925 1.87 -6.49 17.65
CA ALA A 925 2.88 -5.58 18.14
C ALA A 925 4.08 -5.59 17.19
N ILE A 926 5.03 -4.69 17.42
CA ILE A 926 6.23 -4.61 16.59
C ILE A 926 7.25 -5.62 17.10
N GLU A 927 7.92 -6.31 16.18
CA GLU A 927 9.05 -7.19 16.47
C GLU A 927 10.21 -6.84 15.51
N PRO A 928 11.39 -6.46 16.03
CA PRO A 928 12.53 -6.15 15.18
C PRO A 928 13.07 -7.43 14.53
N TRP A 929 13.35 -7.37 13.23
CA TRP A 929 14.03 -8.46 12.54
C TRP A 929 15.52 -8.20 12.55
N HIS A 930 16.26 -9.05 13.25
CA HIS A 930 17.71 -8.90 13.34
C HIS A 930 18.39 -9.48 12.11
N VAL A 931 19.38 -8.75 11.60
CA VAL A 931 20.29 -9.26 10.58
C VAL A 931 21.13 -10.40 11.16
N LEU A 932 21.18 -11.51 10.43
CA LEU A 932 21.92 -12.72 10.78
C LEU A 932 23.40 -12.62 10.37
N GLY A 933 24.17 -13.62 10.77
CA GLY A 933 25.56 -13.79 10.31
C GLY A 933 25.66 -13.89 8.79
N GLU A 934 26.86 -13.63 8.26
CA GLU A 934 27.13 -13.69 6.82
C GLU A 934 27.01 -15.12 6.28
N GLU A 935 26.21 -15.29 5.22
CA GLU A 935 26.13 -16.53 4.45
C GLU A 935 26.71 -16.32 3.04
N ILE A 936 27.56 -17.26 2.60
CA ILE A 936 28.11 -17.24 1.25
C ILE A 936 27.04 -17.76 0.29
N SER A 937 26.51 -16.89 -0.57
CA SER A 937 25.65 -17.27 -1.69
C SER A 937 26.45 -17.32 -3.00
N ASN A 938 25.91 -17.98 -4.02
CA ASN A 938 26.53 -18.04 -5.35
C ASN A 938 26.70 -16.65 -6.02
N SER A 939 26.00 -15.62 -5.53
CA SER A 939 26.07 -14.23 -6.01
C SER A 939 26.81 -13.27 -5.07
N GLY A 940 27.42 -13.76 -3.98
CA GLY A 940 28.15 -12.95 -2.99
C GLY A 940 27.73 -13.23 -1.54
N THR A 941 28.17 -12.41 -0.60
CA THR A 941 27.76 -12.52 0.80
C THR A 941 26.35 -11.96 0.98
N ALA A 942 25.38 -12.80 1.35
CA ALA A 942 24.03 -12.39 1.70
C ALA A 942 23.89 -12.29 3.22
N ARG A 943 23.20 -11.25 3.69
CA ARG A 943 22.85 -11.07 5.10
C ARG A 943 21.35 -11.25 5.25
N PHE A 944 20.94 -12.44 5.68
CA PHE A 944 19.54 -12.75 5.93
C PHE A 944 19.03 -12.03 7.18
N VAL A 945 17.71 -11.87 7.30
CA VAL A 945 17.05 -11.36 8.51
C VAL A 945 16.23 -12.47 9.16
N ASP A 946 16.18 -12.50 10.48
CA ASP A 946 15.32 -13.44 11.21
C ASP A 946 13.87 -12.93 11.25
N SER A 947 13.08 -13.35 10.26
CA SER A 947 11.63 -13.08 10.20
C SER A 947 10.79 -14.18 10.82
N SER A 948 11.39 -15.12 11.57
CA SER A 948 10.68 -16.23 12.23
C SER A 948 9.91 -15.83 13.48
N LEU A 949 10.17 -14.63 13.99
CA LEU A 949 9.63 -14.12 15.24
C LEU A 949 8.54 -13.09 14.97
N GLU A 950 7.49 -13.18 15.77
CA GLU A 950 6.42 -12.20 15.83
C GLU A 950 6.14 -11.82 17.28
N ARG A 951 5.42 -10.71 17.42
CA ARG A 951 4.95 -10.22 18.70
C ARG A 951 3.50 -9.79 18.60
N LEU A 952 2.73 -10.11 19.62
CA LEU A 952 1.41 -9.53 19.84
C LEU A 952 1.33 -8.88 21.22
N GLN A 953 0.37 -7.98 21.38
CA GLN A 953 -0.05 -7.45 22.67
C GLN A 953 -1.39 -8.06 23.03
N VAL A 954 -1.49 -8.50 24.28
CA VAL A 954 -2.77 -8.77 24.92
C VAL A 954 -3.10 -7.64 25.88
N LYS A 955 -4.30 -7.07 25.73
CA LYS A 955 -4.87 -6.10 26.67
C LYS A 955 -6.12 -6.70 27.29
N VAL A 956 -6.26 -6.61 28.61
CA VAL A 956 -7.43 -7.11 29.34
C VAL A 956 -8.03 -5.99 30.16
N THR A 957 -9.35 -5.85 30.12
CA THR A 957 -10.11 -4.93 31.00
C THR A 957 -11.15 -5.71 31.80
N GLY A 958 -11.50 -5.20 32.99
CA GLY A 958 -12.44 -5.86 33.91
C GLY A 958 -11.85 -7.05 34.70
N LEU A 959 -10.54 -7.27 34.62
CA LEU A 959 -9.89 -8.40 35.28
C LEU A 959 -9.76 -8.18 36.80
N THR A 960 -10.10 -9.20 37.59
CA THR A 960 -9.81 -9.21 39.04
C THR A 960 -8.53 -9.99 39.33
N ASP A 961 -7.45 -9.28 39.67
CA ASP A 961 -6.09 -9.83 39.86
C ASP A 961 -6.00 -11.02 40.81
N SER A 962 -6.80 -11.03 41.88
CA SER A 962 -6.78 -12.09 42.89
C SER A 962 -7.49 -13.38 42.46
N ARG A 963 -8.17 -13.37 41.30
CA ARG A 963 -9.01 -14.47 40.85
C ARG A 963 -8.59 -15.04 39.51
N TYR A 964 -8.27 -14.21 38.53
CA TYR A 964 -8.05 -14.67 37.17
C TYR A 964 -6.60 -14.53 36.74
N TYR A 965 -6.07 -15.58 36.09
CA TYR A 965 -4.82 -15.55 35.37
C TYR A 965 -5.09 -15.65 33.88
N LEU A 966 -4.28 -14.94 33.08
CA LEU A 966 -4.25 -15.16 31.65
C LEU A 966 -3.06 -16.06 31.32
N LEU A 967 -3.30 -17.12 30.56
CA LEU A 967 -2.26 -18.06 30.15
C LEU A 967 -2.11 -18.02 28.63
N CYS A 968 -0.90 -18.14 28.11
CA CYS A 968 -0.63 -18.43 26.70
C CYS A 968 0.00 -19.81 26.58
N ASN A 969 -0.61 -20.74 25.86
CA ASN A 969 -0.12 -22.11 25.71
C ASN A 969 0.20 -22.78 27.07
N GLY A 970 -0.62 -22.48 28.08
CA GLY A 970 -0.49 -22.96 29.45
C GLY A 970 0.53 -22.23 30.34
N ILE A 971 1.24 -21.23 29.82
CA ILE A 971 2.22 -20.42 30.56
C ILE A 971 1.57 -19.13 31.03
N ARG A 972 1.78 -18.75 32.30
CA ARG A 972 1.19 -17.54 32.88
C ARG A 972 1.76 -16.27 32.25
N ILE A 973 0.89 -15.43 31.73
CA ILE A 973 1.25 -14.12 31.17
C ILE A 973 1.48 -13.15 32.32
N ALA A 974 2.64 -12.48 32.31
CA ALA A 974 3.01 -11.46 33.29
C ALA A 974 2.33 -10.11 32.99
N LEU A 975 1.02 -10.06 33.23
CA LEU A 975 0.19 -8.86 33.04
C LEU A 975 0.70 -7.65 33.85
N LYS A 976 0.74 -6.47 33.22
CA LYS A 976 1.14 -5.20 33.83
C LYS A 976 -0.04 -4.25 33.87
N ASN A 977 -0.32 -3.70 35.05
CA ASN A 977 -1.39 -2.72 35.21
C ASN A 977 -1.06 -1.44 34.42
N THR A 978 -2.06 -0.86 33.75
CA THR A 978 -1.89 0.33 32.91
C THR A 978 -1.97 1.65 33.68
N GLY A 979 -2.29 1.59 34.97
CA GLY A 979 -2.69 2.72 35.82
C GLY A 979 -4.21 2.81 36.02
N VAL A 980 -4.99 2.05 35.24
CA VAL A 980 -6.45 1.94 35.39
C VAL A 980 -6.78 0.65 36.15
N GLN A 981 -7.67 0.75 37.14
CA GLN A 981 -8.09 -0.41 37.92
C GLN A 981 -8.78 -1.45 37.03
N GLY A 982 -8.32 -2.71 37.10
CA GLY A 982 -8.90 -3.79 36.29
C GLY A 982 -8.39 -3.83 34.84
N GLU A 983 -7.48 -2.95 34.44
CA GLU A 983 -6.88 -2.93 33.11
C GLU A 983 -5.39 -3.32 33.13
N TYR A 984 -5.03 -4.26 32.26
CA TYR A 984 -3.70 -4.84 32.18
C TYR A 984 -3.25 -5.05 30.74
N VAL A 985 -1.93 -5.05 30.53
CA VAL A 985 -1.31 -5.28 29.23
C VAL A 985 -0.07 -6.15 29.38
N ALA A 986 0.21 -6.98 28.37
CA ALA A 986 1.48 -7.67 28.20
C ALA A 986 1.80 -7.91 26.73
N GLY A 987 3.08 -7.92 26.39
CA GLY A 987 3.59 -8.43 25.12
C GLY A 987 3.78 -9.95 25.18
N ILE A 988 3.53 -10.62 24.06
CA ILE A 988 3.84 -12.04 23.85
C ILE A 988 4.71 -12.12 22.60
N ARG A 989 5.98 -12.51 22.80
CA ARG A 989 6.94 -12.79 21.74
C ARG A 989 6.98 -14.30 21.51
N TYR A 990 6.86 -14.71 20.26
CA TYR A 990 6.72 -16.12 19.89
C TYR A 990 7.34 -16.43 18.54
N ARG A 991 7.63 -17.70 18.30
CA ARG A 991 8.06 -18.20 17.00
C ARG A 991 6.85 -18.54 16.13
N ALA A 992 6.70 -17.80 15.03
CA ALA A 992 5.61 -17.94 14.08
C ALA A 992 5.82 -19.08 13.07
N TRP A 993 7.06 -19.27 12.61
CA TRP A 993 7.46 -20.34 11.69
C TRP A 993 8.94 -20.70 11.89
N GLN A 994 9.47 -21.72 11.20
CA GLN A 994 10.81 -22.25 11.44
C GLN A 994 11.67 -22.28 10.16
N PRO A 995 12.35 -21.17 9.81
CA PRO A 995 13.33 -21.18 8.73
C PRO A 995 14.57 -22.01 9.10
N PRO A 996 15.32 -22.50 8.09
CA PRO A 996 16.62 -23.11 8.32
C PRO A 996 17.64 -22.11 8.91
N SER A 997 17.58 -20.83 8.52
CA SER A 997 18.42 -19.74 9.02
C SER A 997 17.61 -18.80 9.93
N ALA A 998 17.96 -18.77 11.22
CA ALA A 998 17.37 -17.91 12.26
C ALA A 998 18.36 -17.73 13.41
N LEU A 999 18.11 -16.82 14.36
CA LEU A 999 18.94 -16.67 15.56
C LEU A 999 18.98 -17.95 16.41
N HIS A 1000 17.87 -18.69 16.45
CA HIS A 1000 17.73 -19.92 17.25
C HIS A 1000 17.02 -21.03 16.45
N PRO A 1001 17.60 -21.62 15.39
CA PRO A 1001 16.88 -22.47 14.45
C PRO A 1001 16.31 -23.76 15.06
N THR A 1002 16.81 -24.20 16.22
CA THR A 1002 16.38 -25.43 16.91
C THR A 1002 15.10 -25.29 17.74
N ILE A 1003 14.61 -24.07 17.99
CA ILE A 1003 13.38 -23.85 18.75
C ILE A 1003 12.17 -24.12 17.83
N GLU A 1004 11.27 -25.01 18.22
CA GLU A 1004 10.06 -25.33 17.44
C GLU A 1004 9.09 -24.13 17.36
N VAL A 1005 8.09 -24.19 16.48
CA VAL A 1005 7.03 -23.17 16.32
C VAL A 1005 6.10 -23.12 17.54
N ASP A 1006 5.63 -21.93 17.94
CA ASP A 1006 4.74 -21.73 19.11
C ASP A 1006 3.25 -21.75 18.77
N THR A 1007 2.88 -21.64 17.50
CA THR A 1007 1.49 -21.48 17.07
C THR A 1007 0.75 -22.82 16.88
N PRO A 1008 -0.58 -22.87 17.10
CA PRO A 1008 -1.47 -21.75 17.45
C PRO A 1008 -1.26 -21.25 18.88
N LEU A 1009 -1.45 -19.95 19.09
CA LEU A 1009 -1.44 -19.35 20.42
C LEU A 1009 -2.82 -19.52 21.04
N THR A 1010 -2.90 -20.23 22.16
CA THR A 1010 -4.13 -20.39 22.94
C THR A 1010 -4.06 -19.48 24.16
N ILE A 1011 -4.95 -18.50 24.24
CA ILE A 1011 -5.04 -17.55 25.35
C ILE A 1011 -6.19 -17.97 26.26
N ASP A 1012 -5.87 -18.59 27.39
CA ASP A 1012 -6.85 -19.10 28.37
C ASP A 1012 -7.06 -18.09 29.51
N LEU A 1013 -8.33 -17.79 29.81
CA LEU A 1013 -8.74 -17.12 31.04
C LEU A 1013 -8.93 -18.17 32.14
N TYR A 1014 -7.93 -18.30 33.00
CA TYR A 1014 -7.89 -19.29 34.07
C TYR A 1014 -8.43 -18.73 35.39
N ASP A 1015 -9.52 -19.29 35.90
CA ASP A 1015 -10.07 -18.95 37.21
C ASP A 1015 -9.35 -19.76 38.29
N THR A 1016 -8.59 -19.07 39.13
CA THR A 1016 -7.79 -19.67 40.21
C THR A 1016 -8.65 -20.27 41.32
N TRP A 1017 -9.89 -19.81 41.48
CA TRP A 1017 -10.80 -20.32 42.52
C TRP A 1017 -11.38 -21.67 42.11
N THR A 1018 -11.74 -21.82 40.83
CA THR A 1018 -12.28 -23.08 40.29
C THR A 1018 -11.22 -23.99 39.70
N LYS A 1019 -10.00 -23.48 39.50
CA LYS A 1019 -8.85 -24.15 38.88
C LYS A 1019 -9.12 -24.62 37.44
N LYS A 1020 -9.89 -23.84 36.68
CA LYS A 1020 -10.29 -24.17 35.30
C LYS A 1020 -10.15 -22.96 34.38
N SER A 1021 -9.89 -23.24 33.09
CA SER A 1021 -10.09 -22.25 32.03
C SER A 1021 -11.60 -22.05 31.86
N VAL A 1022 -12.07 -20.81 32.02
CA VAL A 1022 -13.49 -20.45 31.89
C VAL A 1022 -13.84 -19.97 30.49
N ALA A 1023 -12.84 -19.50 29.75
CA ALA A 1023 -12.95 -19.08 28.36
C ALA A 1023 -11.56 -19.03 27.72
N ALA A 1024 -11.50 -19.08 26.39
CA ALA A 1024 -10.24 -18.89 25.68
C ALA A 1024 -10.50 -18.45 24.24
N CYS A 1025 -9.49 -17.81 23.67
CA CYS A 1025 -9.40 -17.55 22.24
C CYS A 1025 -8.12 -18.15 21.66
N LYS A 1026 -8.13 -18.37 20.35
CA LYS A 1026 -6.99 -18.92 19.60
C LYS A 1026 -6.59 -17.99 18.47
N TYR A 1027 -5.29 -17.85 18.30
CA TYR A 1027 -4.69 -17.14 17.17
C TYR A 1027 -3.75 -18.06 16.40
N HIS A 1028 -3.90 -18.05 15.07
CA HIS A 1028 -3.10 -18.82 14.12
C HIS A 1028 -2.27 -17.87 13.25
N VAL A 1029 -1.02 -18.24 12.92
CA VAL A 1029 -0.20 -17.45 11.99
C VAL A 1029 -0.63 -17.67 10.53
N ALA A 1030 -0.97 -18.91 10.18
CA ALA A 1030 -1.49 -19.31 8.89
C ALA A 1030 -2.96 -19.77 9.01
N HIS A 1031 -3.61 -19.99 7.86
CA HIS A 1031 -5.00 -20.44 7.84
C HIS A 1031 -5.15 -21.77 8.62
N PRO A 1032 -6.10 -21.89 9.57
CA PRO A 1032 -6.22 -23.06 10.46
C PRO A 1032 -6.49 -24.38 9.72
N GLY A 1033 -7.10 -24.32 8.53
CA GLY A 1033 -7.28 -25.46 7.64
C GLY A 1033 -6.02 -25.92 6.87
N GLY A 1034 -4.84 -25.37 7.19
CA GLY A 1034 -3.58 -25.75 6.53
C GLY A 1034 -3.38 -25.19 5.12
N ARG A 1035 -4.14 -24.15 4.74
CA ARG A 1035 -3.93 -23.41 3.49
C ARG A 1035 -2.71 -22.51 3.63
N SER A 1036 -1.71 -22.75 2.80
CA SER A 1036 -0.66 -21.78 2.50
C SER A 1036 -1.10 -21.01 1.25
N TYR A 1037 -1.04 -19.69 1.30
CA TYR A 1037 -1.29 -18.86 0.13
C TYR A 1037 0.00 -18.73 -0.67
N ASP A 1038 -0.04 -19.07 -1.96
CA ASP A 1038 1.09 -18.92 -2.88
C ASP A 1038 1.06 -17.56 -3.62
N THR A 1039 -0.05 -16.84 -3.51
CA THR A 1039 -0.28 -15.53 -4.14
C THR A 1039 -0.61 -14.48 -3.10
N PHE A 1040 -0.22 -13.23 -3.38
CA PHE A 1040 -0.61 -12.11 -2.54
C PHE A 1040 -2.10 -11.78 -2.74
N PRO A 1041 -2.75 -11.13 -1.75
CA PRO A 1041 -4.12 -10.69 -1.91
C PRO A 1041 -4.30 -9.76 -3.10
N VAL A 1042 -5.35 -9.98 -3.89
CA VAL A 1042 -5.67 -9.17 -5.07
C VAL A 1042 -6.28 -7.82 -4.67
N ASN A 1043 -6.92 -7.73 -3.49
CA ASN A 1043 -7.51 -6.50 -2.97
C ASN A 1043 -7.59 -6.51 -1.43
N SER A 1044 -8.04 -5.38 -0.87
CA SER A 1044 -8.19 -5.18 0.57
C SER A 1044 -9.22 -6.11 1.22
N PHE A 1045 -10.27 -6.52 0.51
CA PHE A 1045 -11.28 -7.46 1.01
C PHE A 1045 -10.70 -8.85 1.23
N GLU A 1046 -9.95 -9.38 0.25
CA GLU A 1046 -9.27 -10.65 0.40
C GLU A 1046 -8.23 -10.59 1.53
N ALA A 1047 -7.45 -9.52 1.59
CA ALA A 1047 -6.46 -9.31 2.65
C ALA A 1047 -7.13 -9.31 4.04
N GLU A 1048 -8.26 -8.60 4.21
CA GLU A 1048 -9.02 -8.60 5.46
C GLU A 1048 -9.57 -9.98 5.81
N ALA A 1049 -10.18 -10.69 4.86
CA ALA A 1049 -10.70 -12.03 5.09
C ALA A 1049 -9.61 -13.03 5.53
N ARG A 1050 -8.40 -12.97 4.93
CA ARG A 1050 -7.24 -13.77 5.35
C ARG A 1050 -6.81 -13.46 6.79
N ARG A 1051 -6.94 -12.21 7.26
CA ARG A 1051 -6.61 -11.85 8.65
C ARG A 1051 -7.66 -12.38 9.63
N ILE A 1052 -8.94 -12.25 9.31
CA ILE A 1052 -10.05 -12.62 10.21
C ILE A 1052 -10.12 -14.14 10.43
N SER A 1053 -9.88 -14.95 9.39
CA SER A 1053 -9.95 -16.42 9.48
C SER A 1053 -8.89 -17.05 10.40
N ARG A 1054 -7.95 -16.26 10.93
CA ARG A 1054 -6.86 -16.68 11.81
C ARG A 1054 -7.18 -16.57 13.30
N PHE A 1055 -8.32 -15.99 13.68
CA PHE A 1055 -8.72 -15.84 15.07
C PHE A 1055 -10.02 -16.58 15.36
N PHE A 1056 -10.03 -17.35 16.45
CA PHE A 1056 -11.23 -17.97 17.02
C PHE A 1056 -11.47 -17.43 18.43
N ASP A 1057 -12.70 -17.03 18.71
CA ASP A 1057 -13.18 -16.63 20.04
C ASP A 1057 -13.54 -17.82 20.94
N PHE A 1058 -13.14 -19.03 20.53
CA PHE A 1058 -13.36 -20.28 21.25
C PHE A 1058 -12.12 -21.20 21.22
N GLY A 1059 -12.23 -22.35 21.89
CA GLY A 1059 -11.23 -23.42 21.83
C GLY A 1059 -10.35 -23.54 23.07
N HIS A 1060 -10.91 -23.35 24.27
CA HIS A 1060 -10.22 -23.49 25.55
C HIS A 1060 -9.44 -24.79 25.70
N SER A 1061 -8.33 -24.72 26.44
CA SER A 1061 -7.52 -25.89 26.74
C SER A 1061 -8.33 -26.91 27.53
N ILE A 1062 -8.63 -28.05 26.91
CA ILE A 1062 -9.31 -29.18 27.56
C ILE A 1062 -8.24 -29.99 28.31
N ASN A 1063 -8.39 -30.12 29.62
CA ASN A 1063 -7.53 -30.98 30.41
C ASN A 1063 -7.83 -32.46 30.10
N PHE A 1064 -7.09 -33.05 29.16
CA PHE A 1064 -7.09 -34.49 28.95
C PHE A 1064 -6.20 -35.19 29.98
N VAL A 1065 -6.80 -36.12 30.74
CA VAL A 1065 -6.05 -37.15 31.46
C VAL A 1065 -6.01 -38.38 30.55
N GLU A 1066 -4.84 -38.78 30.08
CA GLU A 1066 -4.70 -40.14 29.56
C GLU A 1066 -4.73 -41.12 30.73
N PRO A 1067 -5.68 -42.07 30.79
CA PRO A 1067 -5.60 -43.15 31.75
C PRO A 1067 -4.38 -44.02 31.40
N LYS A 1068 -3.31 -43.92 32.21
CA LYS A 1068 -2.25 -44.93 32.18
C LYS A 1068 -2.79 -46.21 32.81
N VAL A 1069 -3.23 -47.15 31.97
CA VAL A 1069 -3.35 -48.55 32.36
C VAL A 1069 -1.92 -49.03 32.65
N VAL A 1070 -1.56 -49.15 33.92
CA VAL A 1070 -0.41 -49.96 34.31
C VAL A 1070 -0.88 -51.42 34.24
N GLU A 1071 -0.51 -52.12 33.17
CA GLU A 1071 -0.62 -53.57 33.13
C GLU A 1071 0.36 -54.18 34.13
N ASN A 1072 -0.05 -54.29 35.39
CA ASN A 1072 0.54 -55.27 36.29
C ASN A 1072 -0.28 -56.54 36.17
N GLN A 1073 0.32 -57.56 35.56
CA GLN A 1073 -0.16 -58.93 35.61
C GLN A 1073 -0.34 -59.37 37.07
N SER A 1074 -1.57 -59.30 37.58
CA SER A 1074 -2.03 -60.17 38.66
C SER A 1074 -3.56 -60.18 38.67
N VAL A 1075 -4.11 -61.39 38.65
CA VAL A 1075 -5.54 -61.68 38.66
C VAL A 1075 -6.11 -61.25 40.00
N GLY A 1076 -6.94 -60.21 40.01
CA GLY A 1076 -7.72 -59.80 41.17
C GLY A 1076 -8.58 -58.58 40.89
N ARG A 1077 -9.91 -58.75 40.93
CA ARG A 1077 -10.88 -57.65 40.84
C ARG A 1077 -10.66 -56.68 42.01
N PHE A 1078 -10.25 -55.45 41.70
CA PHE A 1078 -10.41 -54.32 42.59
C PHE A 1078 -11.18 -53.21 41.88
N VAL A 1079 -12.12 -52.61 42.61
CA VAL A 1079 -12.75 -51.34 42.23
C VAL A 1079 -11.76 -50.24 42.60
N THR A 1080 -11.04 -49.70 41.62
CA THR A 1080 -10.27 -48.47 41.82
C THR A 1080 -11.22 -47.29 41.72
N LYS A 1081 -11.40 -46.57 42.83
CA LYS A 1081 -11.90 -45.19 42.78
C LYS A 1081 -10.78 -44.34 42.20
N GLU A 1082 -10.86 -44.02 40.92
CA GLU A 1082 -9.99 -43.01 40.31
C GLU A 1082 -10.44 -41.63 40.81
N ASN A 1083 -9.57 -40.96 41.56
CA ASN A 1083 -9.67 -39.52 41.72
C ASN A 1083 -9.01 -38.89 40.48
N LEU A 1084 -9.84 -38.44 39.54
CA LEU A 1084 -9.43 -37.48 38.51
C LEU A 1084 -9.00 -36.19 39.22
N VAL A 1085 -7.71 -36.01 39.46
CA VAL A 1085 -7.17 -34.70 39.82
C VAL A 1085 -6.67 -34.05 38.54
N THR A 1086 -7.39 -33.01 38.13
CA THR A 1086 -7.00 -32.10 37.06
C THR A 1086 -5.90 -31.18 37.61
N GLU A 1087 -4.63 -31.46 37.31
CA GLU A 1087 -3.56 -30.50 37.58
C GLU A 1087 -3.11 -29.85 36.27
N PHE A 1088 -3.64 -28.65 36.03
CA PHE A 1088 -3.06 -27.71 35.10
C PHE A 1088 -1.74 -27.25 35.75
N ASN A 1089 -0.60 -27.72 35.25
CA ASN A 1089 0.70 -27.24 35.72
C ASN A 1089 0.92 -25.82 35.18
N VAL A 1090 0.35 -24.83 35.87
CA VAL A 1090 0.62 -23.43 35.61
C VAL A 1090 2.09 -23.18 35.94
N VAL A 1091 2.89 -22.92 34.92
CA VAL A 1091 4.30 -22.54 35.11
C VAL A 1091 4.32 -21.07 35.51
N GLU A 1092 4.71 -20.79 36.75
CA GLU A 1092 5.02 -19.43 37.21
C GLU A 1092 6.49 -19.12 36.90
N GLU A 1093 6.75 -18.13 36.04
CA GLU A 1093 8.12 -17.62 35.83
C GLU A 1093 8.30 -16.26 36.53
N PRO A 1094 9.45 -16.01 37.19
CA PRO A 1094 9.83 -14.66 37.57
C PRO A 1094 9.94 -13.76 36.34
N VAL A 1095 9.34 -12.58 36.42
CA VAL A 1095 9.40 -11.51 35.41
C VAL A 1095 10.87 -11.25 35.02
N HIS A 1096 11.18 -11.28 33.72
CA HIS A 1096 12.54 -11.00 33.23
C HIS A 1096 12.94 -9.56 33.59
N PRO A 1097 14.13 -9.32 34.17
CA PRO A 1097 14.52 -7.99 34.63
C PRO A 1097 14.65 -6.97 33.49
N GLU A 1098 15.11 -7.40 32.30
CA GLU A 1098 15.29 -6.51 31.14
C GLU A 1098 14.06 -6.38 30.24
N TYR A 1099 13.15 -7.37 30.30
CA TYR A 1099 11.92 -7.42 29.49
C TYR A 1099 10.70 -7.68 30.38
N PRO A 1100 10.41 -6.82 31.37
CA PRO A 1100 9.33 -7.08 32.31
C PRO A 1100 7.92 -7.00 31.69
N HIS A 1101 7.74 -6.33 30.56
CA HIS A 1101 6.44 -6.15 29.89
C HIS A 1101 6.15 -7.20 28.80
N THR A 1102 7.16 -7.97 28.39
CA THR A 1102 7.06 -8.94 27.30
C THR A 1102 7.42 -10.35 27.76
N MET A 1103 6.48 -11.29 27.60
CA MET A 1103 6.72 -12.71 27.78
C MET A 1103 7.27 -13.34 26.49
N ASP A 1104 8.40 -14.03 26.56
CA ASP A 1104 9.02 -14.72 25.41
C ASP A 1104 8.81 -16.24 25.52
N LEU A 1105 7.91 -16.79 24.70
CA LEU A 1105 7.53 -18.21 24.73
C LEU A 1105 8.71 -19.16 24.45
N ARG A 1106 9.73 -18.68 23.74
CA ARG A 1106 10.90 -19.48 23.37
C ARG A 1106 11.71 -19.92 24.59
N ARG A 1107 11.66 -19.15 25.69
CA ARG A 1107 12.38 -19.44 26.95
C ARG A 1107 11.82 -20.67 27.68
N PHE A 1108 10.60 -21.10 27.34
CA PHE A 1108 9.92 -22.23 27.98
C PHE A 1108 10.13 -23.56 27.26
N LYS A 1109 10.75 -23.54 26.07
CA LYS A 1109 11.08 -24.74 25.31
C LYS A 1109 12.44 -25.26 25.76
N ARG A 1110 12.45 -26.42 26.43
CA ARG A 1110 13.70 -27.12 26.77
C ARG A 1110 14.31 -27.70 25.49
N ALA A 1111 15.64 -27.71 25.40
CA ALA A 1111 16.33 -28.51 24.40
C ALA A 1111 15.92 -29.98 24.59
N LYS A 1112 15.37 -30.60 23.53
CA LYS A 1112 15.10 -32.04 23.50
C LYS A 1112 16.40 -32.82 23.47
#